data_AF-A0A521MR78-F1
#
_entry.id   AF-A0A521MR78-F1
#
_cell.length_a   1.000
_cell.length_b   1.000
_cell.length_c   1.000
_cell.angle_alpha   90.00
_cell.angle_beta   90.00
_cell.angle_gamma   90.00
#
_symmetry.space_group_name_H-M   'P 1'
#
loop_
_entity.id
_entity.type
_entity.pdbx_description
1 polymer ?
#
loop_
_entity_poly.entity_id
_entity_poly.type
_entity_poly.pdbx_seq_one_letter_code
_entity_poly.pdbx_strand_id
1 'polypeptide(L)'
;MRSRIIAASTVIVISGVMLLGGVSAASATPAVPLATAPEPAPAPEPVPTEQVPTEQVLAPLLEELVASGADPTSPETAAELSVAPEGPGSLQTDAQDRVVVTATFQGGVDDARLAAVAALGEVRAVSPFLPKVTVAVASEALPALAAVDGVVGVAADLAASTGSTSLATTASATSAATAAVASAAPAAAGCRSVPVDVDAGLNSAAARERFGVDGTGVTVGIMSDSFDTNADALTTWATDVSLGVLPGPGNPCGHTQPVEIVGAAQPVGTDEGRGMAQMVHGVAPGARLMFATGTASTSTFSASVKALVDAGADVIVDDINLWYAEPMFQDGEISLAIDYAVAHGVLYVSAADNFNEFGLNQPEYATAIGGWASSVYSPTDCPAGIAAAVGSSQIDCHNFGTTVDPDPTNNMIAMNTEGSHPSFASVLNWAEPVNGVHGNLIVALIDHETQDVLFTGSRADTSLPISSYSGILPSTTTGSEPPTSLGVYEVVVVRQLDGYDPVLPAFKYIFPNDQAGTVRDIQYYQNTDTVTVGPTIFGHTADADVLSVGASDWRDLVYNEAFSSVGPVSHLFEPVRADGAPSARLAAPLTRSKPDITSLDGAQTSFFEPPVAPDGNYYFYGTSAASPNAAAVAALAIQYSPQSSAAEVKRAMTSTAGPMENPYPNLSDENVYGAGLLNAEATLAALPAAPAPAFTGDGSTTLAATGVPLSDALSGLLLAGFSLGAGAVALVVRRRRSAR
;
A
#
# COMPACT_ATOMS: atom_id res chain seq x y z
N MET A 1 -50.04 -4.83 -25.17
CA MET A 1 -49.91 -5.46 -26.51
C MET A 1 -48.50 -5.98 -26.64
N ARG A 2 -48.33 -7.31 -26.56
CA ARG A 2 -47.04 -8.01 -26.64
C ARG A 2 -46.96 -8.66 -28.02
N SER A 3 -45.79 -8.69 -28.65
CA SER A 3 -45.51 -9.63 -29.74
C SER A 3 -44.15 -10.28 -29.50
N ARG A 4 -44.23 -11.61 -29.36
CA ARG A 4 -43.14 -12.58 -29.23
C ARG A 4 -42.66 -12.96 -30.63
N ILE A 5 -41.36 -13.20 -30.81
CA ILE A 5 -40.88 -14.15 -31.82
C ILE A 5 -39.74 -14.97 -31.20
N ILE A 6 -39.95 -16.29 -31.19
CA ILE A 6 -39.00 -17.36 -30.89
C ILE A 6 -38.58 -17.94 -32.25
N ALA A 7 -37.31 -18.24 -32.47
CA ALA A 7 -36.89 -19.17 -33.52
C ALA A 7 -35.76 -20.07 -33.00
N ALA A 8 -36.00 -21.38 -33.11
CA ALA A 8 -35.19 -22.48 -32.64
C ALA A 8 -34.05 -22.82 -33.63
N SER A 9 -32.90 -23.24 -33.11
CA SER A 9 -31.78 -23.79 -33.89
C SER A 9 -31.83 -25.32 -33.92
N THR A 10 -31.73 -25.89 -35.11
CA THR A 10 -31.71 -27.34 -35.39
C THR A 10 -30.27 -27.86 -35.38
N VAL A 11 -30.04 -28.92 -34.60
CA VAL A 11 -28.79 -29.70 -34.53
C VAL A 11 -28.76 -30.72 -35.67
N ILE A 12 -27.66 -30.80 -36.42
CA ILE A 12 -27.33 -31.94 -37.29
C ILE A 12 -25.98 -32.51 -36.85
N VAL A 13 -26.02 -33.74 -36.35
CA VAL A 13 -24.87 -34.61 -36.09
C VAL A 13 -24.72 -35.54 -37.30
N ILE A 14 -23.52 -35.61 -37.89
CA ILE A 14 -23.12 -36.73 -38.74
C ILE A 14 -21.71 -37.20 -38.35
N SER A 15 -21.67 -38.42 -37.83
CA SER A 15 -20.49 -39.22 -37.54
C SER A 15 -19.89 -39.84 -38.82
N GLY A 16 -18.58 -40.09 -38.87
CA GLY A 16 -18.03 -40.99 -39.89
C GLY A 16 -16.51 -41.12 -40.05
N VAL A 17 -15.90 -41.95 -39.21
CA VAL A 17 -14.90 -43.02 -39.53
C VAL A 17 -13.52 -42.68 -40.13
N MET A 18 -12.48 -43.13 -39.40
CA MET A 18 -11.06 -43.29 -39.78
C MET A 18 -10.82 -44.21 -41.00
N LEU A 19 -9.78 -43.89 -41.79
CA LEU A 19 -8.94 -44.91 -42.45
C LEU A 19 -7.53 -44.37 -42.73
N LEU A 20 -6.52 -45.16 -42.33
CA LEU A 20 -5.09 -44.95 -42.59
C LEU A 20 -4.72 -45.21 -44.06
N GLY A 21 -3.74 -44.47 -44.57
CA GLY A 21 -2.98 -44.82 -45.77
C GLY A 21 -1.85 -43.83 -46.02
N GLY A 22 -0.60 -44.26 -45.88
CA GLY A 22 0.58 -43.48 -46.27
C GLY A 22 0.83 -43.52 -47.78
N VAL A 23 1.63 -42.56 -48.26
CA VAL A 23 2.75 -42.69 -49.22
C VAL A 23 3.19 -41.28 -49.64
N SER A 24 4.50 -41.08 -49.69
CA SER A 24 5.24 -39.88 -50.08
C SER A 24 5.13 -39.56 -51.59
N ALA A 25 4.96 -38.29 -51.96
CA ALA A 25 5.49 -37.72 -53.20
C ALA A 25 5.40 -36.18 -53.18
N ALA A 26 6.53 -35.54 -53.51
CA ALA A 26 6.67 -34.10 -53.65
C ALA A 26 5.95 -33.56 -54.90
N SER A 27 5.34 -32.38 -54.78
CA SER A 27 5.08 -31.48 -55.91
C SER A 27 5.05 -30.03 -55.43
N ALA A 28 5.82 -29.20 -56.15
CA ALA A 28 6.03 -27.79 -55.88
C ALA A 28 4.77 -26.96 -56.16
N THR A 29 4.48 -26.01 -55.27
CA THR A 29 3.51 -24.93 -55.47
C THR A 29 4.23 -23.58 -55.52
N PRO A 30 3.74 -22.60 -56.30
CA PRO A 30 4.45 -21.36 -56.55
C PRO A 30 4.34 -20.40 -55.36
N ALA A 31 5.42 -19.65 -55.11
CA ALA A 31 5.47 -18.61 -54.10
C ALA A 31 4.48 -17.47 -54.41
N VAL A 32 3.59 -17.20 -53.47
CA VAL A 32 2.83 -15.94 -53.37
C VAL A 32 3.74 -14.94 -52.64
N PRO A 33 3.92 -13.70 -53.13
CA PRO A 33 4.76 -12.74 -52.44
C PRO A 33 4.08 -12.35 -51.12
N LEU A 34 4.83 -12.49 -50.03
CA LEU A 34 4.47 -11.99 -48.72
C LEU A 34 4.35 -10.47 -48.82
N ALA A 35 3.17 -9.91 -48.56
CA ALA A 35 3.03 -8.48 -48.36
C ALA A 35 3.83 -8.12 -47.09
N THR A 36 4.88 -7.34 -47.27
CA THR A 36 5.65 -6.74 -46.18
C THR A 36 4.72 -5.88 -45.34
N ALA A 37 4.70 -6.15 -44.03
CA ALA A 37 4.11 -5.24 -43.05
C ALA A 37 4.74 -3.84 -43.21
N PRO A 38 3.97 -2.76 -43.03
CA PRO A 38 4.53 -1.41 -43.06
C PRO A 38 5.60 -1.28 -41.95
N GLU A 39 6.75 -0.75 -42.33
CA GLU A 39 7.85 -0.42 -41.43
C GLU A 39 7.35 0.55 -40.35
N PRO A 40 7.65 0.33 -39.06
CA PRO A 40 7.27 1.26 -38.01
C PRO A 40 7.91 2.62 -38.30
N ALA A 41 7.16 3.70 -38.11
CA ALA A 41 7.68 5.04 -38.28
C ALA A 41 8.93 5.22 -37.40
N PRO A 42 10.01 5.83 -37.92
CA PRO A 42 11.20 6.09 -37.13
C PRO A 42 10.83 6.92 -35.90
N ALA A 43 11.37 6.54 -34.74
CA ALA A 43 11.23 7.32 -33.52
C ALA A 43 11.63 8.78 -33.80
N PRO A 44 10.88 9.78 -33.32
CA PRO A 44 11.27 11.17 -33.47
C PRO A 44 12.67 11.36 -32.87
N GLU A 45 13.56 12.02 -33.60
CA GLU A 45 14.88 12.39 -33.10
C GLU A 45 14.72 13.20 -31.80
N PRO A 46 15.60 13.00 -30.80
CA PRO A 46 15.57 13.80 -29.59
C PRO A 46 15.77 15.26 -29.97
N VAL A 47 14.72 16.06 -29.81
CA VAL A 47 14.83 17.50 -29.85
C VAL A 47 15.80 17.89 -28.73
N PRO A 48 16.84 18.70 -29.00
CA PRO A 48 17.68 19.23 -27.93
C PRO A 48 16.77 20.00 -26.97
N THR A 49 16.59 19.47 -25.77
CA THR A 49 15.86 20.10 -24.68
C THR A 49 16.66 21.33 -24.25
N GLU A 50 16.32 22.48 -24.82
CA GLU A 50 16.52 23.74 -24.12
C GLU A 50 15.62 23.62 -22.88
N GLN A 51 16.22 23.41 -21.70
CA GLN A 51 15.50 23.37 -20.43
C GLN A 51 14.63 24.63 -20.37
N VAL A 52 13.31 24.46 -20.48
CA VAL A 52 12.38 25.52 -20.06
C VAL A 52 12.72 25.77 -18.60
N PRO A 53 13.12 27.00 -18.22
CA PRO A 53 13.45 27.28 -16.85
C PRO A 53 12.20 27.01 -16.01
N THR A 54 12.33 26.17 -14.98
CA THR A 54 11.47 26.20 -13.81
C THR A 54 11.60 27.59 -13.18
N GLU A 55 10.89 28.59 -13.72
CA GLU A 55 10.87 29.94 -13.18
C GLU A 55 9.99 29.99 -11.90
N GLN A 56 9.12 28.99 -11.73
CA GLN A 56 8.25 28.85 -10.57
C GLN A 56 8.85 27.89 -9.54
N VAL A 57 9.56 28.45 -8.56
CA VAL A 57 10.16 27.68 -7.45
C VAL A 57 9.09 27.25 -6.44
N LEU A 58 8.06 28.07 -6.20
CA LEU A 58 6.97 27.75 -5.30
C LEU A 58 5.84 27.05 -6.08
N ALA A 59 5.37 25.90 -5.64
CA ALA A 59 4.28 25.20 -6.33
C ALA A 59 2.99 26.05 -6.34
N PRO A 60 2.13 25.97 -7.38
CA PRO A 60 0.93 26.79 -7.53
C PRO A 60 0.01 26.81 -6.30
N LEU A 61 -0.19 25.66 -5.64
CA LEU A 61 -0.96 25.55 -4.40
C LEU A 61 -0.40 26.47 -3.30
N LEU A 62 0.92 26.51 -3.13
CA LEU A 62 1.57 27.34 -2.13
C LEU A 62 1.60 28.82 -2.52
N GLU A 63 1.69 29.13 -3.82
CA GLU A 63 1.55 30.52 -4.29
C GLU A 63 0.15 31.08 -3.99
N GLU A 64 -0.88 30.29 -4.20
CA GLU A 64 -2.27 30.66 -3.87
C GLU A 64 -2.43 30.90 -2.37
N LEU A 65 -1.89 30.02 -1.52
CA LEU A 65 -1.89 30.19 -0.07
C LEU A 65 -1.18 31.49 0.37
N VAL A 66 -0.01 31.78 -0.21
CA VAL A 66 0.73 33.01 0.09
C VAL A 66 -0.01 34.25 -0.41
N ALA A 67 -0.63 34.18 -1.59
CA ALA A 67 -1.34 35.29 -2.20
C ALA A 67 -2.65 35.63 -1.46
N SER A 68 -3.37 34.63 -0.96
CA SER A 68 -4.60 34.83 -0.17
C SER A 68 -4.27 35.36 1.23
N GLY A 69 -3.13 34.96 1.80
CA GLY A 69 -2.77 35.24 3.19
C GLY A 69 -3.75 34.61 4.18
N ALA A 70 -4.46 33.57 3.74
CA ALA A 70 -5.48 32.88 4.52
C ALA A 70 -4.86 31.95 5.57
N ASP A 71 -5.67 31.58 6.56
CA ASP A 71 -5.28 30.63 7.60
C ASP A 71 -5.16 29.22 7.00
N PRO A 72 -3.96 28.60 6.99
CA PRO A 72 -3.74 27.30 6.36
C PRO A 72 -4.53 26.17 7.03
N THR A 73 -5.10 26.39 8.21
CA THR A 73 -5.90 25.40 8.96
C THR A 73 -7.40 25.51 8.69
N SER A 74 -7.84 26.53 7.94
CA SER A 74 -9.26 26.78 7.75
C SER A 74 -9.88 25.91 6.64
N PRO A 75 -11.11 25.38 6.82
CA PRO A 75 -11.82 24.65 5.77
C PRO A 75 -12.05 25.49 4.50
N GLU A 76 -12.19 26.81 4.65
CA GLU A 76 -12.31 27.74 3.51
C GLU A 76 -11.04 27.74 2.66
N THR A 77 -9.86 27.80 3.29
CA THR A 77 -8.58 27.71 2.59
C THR A 77 -8.39 26.34 1.95
N ALA A 78 -8.79 25.25 2.61
CA ALA A 78 -8.73 23.92 2.01
C ALA A 78 -9.56 23.83 0.72
N ALA A 79 -10.78 24.38 0.73
CA ALA A 79 -11.64 24.44 -0.44
C ALA A 79 -11.05 25.31 -1.57
N GLU A 80 -10.45 26.46 -1.24
CA GLU A 80 -9.74 27.32 -2.21
C GLU A 80 -8.57 26.56 -2.87
N LEU A 81 -7.77 25.84 -2.08
CA LEU A 81 -6.60 25.09 -2.54
C LEU A 81 -6.94 23.74 -3.19
N SER A 82 -8.23 23.36 -3.23
CA SER A 82 -8.71 22.08 -3.76
C SER A 82 -8.11 20.86 -3.04
N VAL A 83 -7.90 20.99 -1.73
CA VAL A 83 -7.42 19.92 -0.83
C VAL A 83 -8.47 19.56 0.20
N ALA A 84 -8.32 18.39 0.84
CA ALA A 84 -9.23 18.00 1.91
C ALA A 84 -9.11 18.97 3.10
N PRO A 85 -10.22 19.28 3.81
CA PRO A 85 -10.16 20.09 5.02
C PRO A 85 -9.47 19.37 6.19
N GLU A 86 -9.49 18.04 6.20
CA GLU A 86 -8.84 17.18 7.19
C GLU A 86 -8.60 15.79 6.57
N GLY A 87 -7.76 14.96 7.22
CA GLY A 87 -7.50 13.59 6.76
C GLY A 87 -6.65 13.52 5.48
N PRO A 88 -6.65 12.37 4.77
CA PRO A 88 -5.80 12.17 3.60
C PRO A 88 -6.00 13.21 2.49
N GLY A 89 -4.90 13.73 1.96
CA GLY A 89 -4.89 14.78 0.95
C GLY A 89 -5.14 16.19 1.48
N SER A 90 -5.25 16.40 2.80
CA SER A 90 -5.32 17.73 3.40
C SER A 90 -3.95 18.40 3.48
N LEU A 91 -3.93 19.73 3.60
CA LEU A 91 -2.70 20.48 3.84
C LEU A 91 -2.16 20.18 5.24
N GLN A 92 -0.94 19.65 5.35
CA GLN A 92 -0.35 19.39 6.66
C GLN A 92 0.12 20.68 7.35
N THR A 93 -0.28 20.83 8.62
CA THR A 93 0.24 21.85 9.51
C THR A 93 0.73 21.24 10.82
N ASP A 94 1.61 21.94 11.52
CA ASP A 94 1.98 21.58 12.89
C ASP A 94 1.21 22.36 13.95
N ALA A 95 1.48 22.09 15.22
CA ALA A 95 0.82 22.74 16.36
C ALA A 95 1.11 24.26 16.50
N GLN A 96 1.88 24.86 15.59
CA GLN A 96 2.10 26.30 15.48
C GLN A 96 1.50 26.86 14.16
N ASP A 97 0.62 26.10 13.53
CA ASP A 97 -0.06 26.42 12.27
C ASP A 97 0.93 26.66 11.10
N ARG A 98 2.15 26.09 11.21
CA ARG A 98 3.15 26.14 10.14
C ARG A 98 2.88 25.02 9.14
N VAL A 99 2.93 25.34 7.85
CA VAL A 99 2.71 24.39 6.76
C VAL A 99 3.93 23.49 6.60
N VAL A 100 3.70 22.18 6.43
CA VAL A 100 4.75 21.22 6.09
C VAL A 100 4.98 21.22 4.58
N VAL A 101 6.22 21.51 4.19
CA VAL A 101 6.63 21.58 2.78
C VAL A 101 7.95 20.86 2.57
N THR A 102 8.19 20.41 1.35
CA THR A 102 9.47 19.84 0.94
C THR A 102 10.17 20.77 -0.05
N ALA A 103 11.36 21.22 0.34
CA ALA A 103 12.26 22.00 -0.51
C ALA A 103 13.23 21.07 -1.26
N THR A 104 13.23 21.16 -2.59
CA THR A 104 14.12 20.43 -3.49
C THR A 104 15.29 21.32 -3.90
N PHE A 105 16.51 20.80 -3.80
CA PHE A 105 17.74 21.50 -4.11
C PHE A 105 18.38 21.01 -5.42
N GLN A 106 19.03 21.94 -6.13
CA GLN A 106 19.99 21.63 -7.17
C GLN A 106 21.29 21.11 -6.54
N GLY A 107 21.56 19.82 -6.71
CA GLY A 107 22.68 19.14 -6.08
C GLY A 107 22.47 18.96 -4.56
N GLY A 108 23.50 18.48 -3.85
CA GLY A 108 23.36 18.13 -2.43
C GLY A 108 23.01 19.28 -1.48
N VAL A 109 22.47 18.93 -0.32
CA VAL A 109 22.18 19.84 0.80
C VAL A 109 23.37 19.83 1.75
N ASP A 110 24.18 20.89 1.74
CA ASP A 110 25.29 21.05 2.68
C ASP A 110 24.84 21.69 4.00
N ASP A 111 25.73 21.73 5.00
CA ASP A 111 25.44 22.29 6.32
C ASP A 111 24.96 23.75 6.27
N ALA A 112 25.43 24.54 5.29
CA ALA A 112 25.06 25.95 5.15
C ALA A 112 23.63 26.09 4.61
N ARG A 113 23.27 25.30 3.61
CA ARG A 113 21.90 25.23 3.06
C ARG A 113 20.92 24.71 4.10
N LEU A 114 21.28 23.65 4.82
CA LEU A 114 20.44 23.11 5.88
C LEU A 114 20.24 24.12 7.01
N ALA A 115 21.29 24.84 7.42
CA ALA A 115 21.18 25.90 8.42
C ALA A 115 20.30 27.07 7.94
N ALA A 116 20.32 27.41 6.64
CA ALA A 116 19.45 28.43 6.07
C ALA A 116 17.97 28.02 6.12
N VAL A 117 17.65 26.75 5.79
CA VAL A 117 16.28 26.21 5.93
C VAL A 117 15.85 26.20 7.40
N ALA A 118 16.70 25.71 8.30
CA ALA A 118 16.41 25.64 9.73
C ALA A 118 16.25 27.03 10.39
N ALA A 119 16.72 28.11 9.76
CA ALA A 119 16.49 29.47 10.24
C ALA A 119 15.08 29.98 9.91
N LEU A 120 14.36 29.35 8.97
CA LEU A 120 13.02 29.72 8.52
C LEU A 120 11.93 28.87 9.16
N GLY A 121 12.25 27.64 9.56
CA GLY A 121 11.27 26.68 10.08
C GLY A 121 11.91 25.51 10.82
N GLU A 122 11.07 24.55 11.23
CA GLU A 122 11.53 23.32 11.87
C GLU A 122 11.76 22.24 10.81
N VAL A 123 13.02 21.82 10.65
CA VAL A 123 13.35 20.71 9.76
C VAL A 123 12.75 19.42 10.33
N ARG A 124 11.89 18.77 9.54
CA ARG A 124 11.23 17.51 9.86
C ARG A 124 12.03 16.31 9.38
N ALA A 125 12.58 16.39 8.17
CA ALA A 125 13.38 15.33 7.58
C ALA A 125 14.38 15.89 6.55
N VAL A 126 15.48 15.17 6.37
CA VAL A 126 16.41 15.36 5.25
C VAL A 126 16.44 14.04 4.50
N SER A 127 16.10 14.06 3.21
CA SER A 127 16.08 12.84 2.40
C SER A 127 17.50 12.27 2.31
N PRO A 128 17.71 10.98 2.65
CA PRO A 128 19.02 10.36 2.53
C PRO A 128 19.38 9.99 1.08
N PHE A 129 18.41 10.02 0.15
CA PHE A 129 18.57 9.54 -1.23
C PHE A 129 18.42 10.64 -2.28
N LEU A 130 17.75 11.74 -1.94
CA LEU A 130 17.53 12.88 -2.83
C LEU A 130 17.90 14.20 -2.15
N PRO A 131 18.21 15.26 -2.91
CA PRO A 131 18.54 16.57 -2.36
C PRO A 131 17.28 17.33 -1.88
N LYS A 132 16.58 16.76 -0.90
CA LYS A 132 15.30 17.26 -0.40
C LYS A 132 15.32 17.45 1.10
N VAL A 133 14.64 18.50 1.57
CA VAL A 133 14.45 18.80 2.99
C VAL A 133 12.98 19.09 3.25
N THR A 134 12.36 18.29 4.12
CA THR A 134 11.01 18.56 4.62
C THR A 134 11.12 19.50 5.83
N VAL A 135 10.35 20.59 5.83
CA VAL A 135 10.40 21.66 6.83
C VAL A 135 8.98 22.16 7.13
N ALA A 136 8.67 22.38 8.40
CA ALA A 136 7.46 23.10 8.81
C ALA A 136 7.78 24.59 8.91
N VAL A 137 7.13 25.40 8.08
CA VAL A 137 7.41 26.84 7.89
C VAL A 137 6.12 27.65 7.90
N ALA A 138 6.17 28.88 8.43
CA ALA A 138 5.03 29.80 8.37
C ALA A 138 4.75 30.20 6.93
N SER A 139 3.48 30.37 6.55
CA SER A 139 3.08 30.67 5.16
C SER A 139 3.79 31.92 4.61
N GLU A 140 3.97 32.96 5.41
CA GLU A 140 4.67 34.19 5.02
C GLU A 140 6.18 34.01 4.76
N ALA A 141 6.78 32.92 5.23
CA ALA A 141 8.19 32.60 5.05
C ALA A 141 8.45 31.68 3.83
N LEU A 142 7.42 31.16 3.17
CA LEU A 142 7.54 30.36 1.95
C LEU A 142 8.32 31.07 0.83
N PRO A 143 8.12 32.38 0.54
CA PRO A 143 8.95 33.08 -0.44
C PRO A 143 10.43 33.16 -0.04
N ALA A 144 10.73 33.24 1.26
CA ALA A 144 12.10 33.25 1.74
C ALA A 144 12.75 31.85 1.63
N LEU A 145 11.97 30.78 1.84
CA LEU A 145 12.42 29.40 1.63
C LEU A 145 12.75 29.15 0.15
N ALA A 146 11.88 29.59 -0.76
CA ALA A 146 12.11 29.51 -2.21
C ALA A 146 13.35 30.31 -2.66
N ALA A 147 13.79 31.31 -1.87
CA ALA A 147 14.97 32.11 -2.16
C ALA A 147 16.27 31.58 -1.53
N VAL A 148 16.24 30.47 -0.78
CA VAL A 148 17.45 29.83 -0.23
C VAL A 148 18.33 29.34 -1.38
N ASP A 149 19.65 29.53 -1.27
CA ASP A 149 20.60 29.14 -2.31
C ASP A 149 20.46 27.67 -2.72
N GLY A 150 20.27 27.46 -4.02
CA GLY A 150 20.13 26.14 -4.62
C GLY A 150 18.74 25.53 -4.54
N VAL A 151 17.76 26.14 -3.87
CA VAL A 151 16.36 25.66 -3.93
C VAL A 151 15.82 25.86 -5.34
N VAL A 152 15.28 24.79 -5.91
CA VAL A 152 14.67 24.77 -7.27
C VAL A 152 13.20 24.38 -7.26
N GLY A 153 12.68 23.94 -6.12
CA GLY A 153 11.26 23.65 -5.95
C GLY A 153 10.88 23.65 -4.47
N VAL A 154 9.67 24.10 -4.15
CA VAL A 154 9.04 24.01 -2.83
C VAL A 154 7.62 23.53 -3.06
N ALA A 155 7.31 22.34 -2.55
CA ALA A 155 6.03 21.66 -2.73
C ALA A 155 5.35 21.46 -1.37
N ALA A 156 4.02 21.52 -1.35
CA ALA A 156 3.25 21.20 -0.15
C ALA A 156 3.26 19.68 0.09
N ASP A 157 3.54 19.25 1.33
CA ASP A 157 3.31 17.87 1.72
C ASP A 157 1.87 17.75 2.21
N LEU A 158 1.02 17.10 1.41
CA LEU A 158 -0.35 16.79 1.82
C LEU A 158 -0.34 15.61 2.81
N ALA A 159 -1.42 15.40 3.56
CA ALA A 159 -1.50 14.34 4.56
C ALA A 159 -1.62 12.96 3.89
N ALA A 160 -0.85 11.98 4.39
CA ALA A 160 -0.89 10.60 3.91
C ALA A 160 -2.23 9.92 4.18
N SER A 161 -2.48 8.81 3.48
CA SER A 161 -3.49 7.84 3.88
C SER A 161 -2.82 6.67 4.57
N THR A 162 -3.41 6.20 5.68
CA THR A 162 -3.27 4.82 6.17
C THR A 162 -4.62 4.13 6.00
N GLY A 163 -4.63 2.80 5.94
CA GLY A 163 -5.80 2.06 5.50
C GLY A 163 -6.88 1.92 6.58
N SER A 164 -7.62 2.99 6.90
CA SER A 164 -8.84 2.86 7.69
C SER A 164 -10.00 2.40 6.82
N THR A 165 -10.60 1.25 7.12
CA THR A 165 -11.87 0.83 6.52
C THR A 165 -12.93 0.83 7.61
N SER A 166 -13.66 1.94 7.75
CA SER A 166 -14.96 1.85 8.42
C SER A 166 -15.92 1.11 7.48
N LEU A 167 -16.12 -0.19 7.69
CA LEU A 167 -17.22 -0.91 7.05
C LEU A 167 -18.55 -0.38 7.62
N ALA A 168 -19.02 0.75 7.09
CA ALA A 168 -20.40 1.17 7.20
C ALA A 168 -21.27 0.24 6.35
N THR A 169 -21.53 -0.97 6.86
CA THR A 169 -22.72 -1.78 6.53
C THR A 169 -23.08 -1.88 5.04
N THR A 170 -22.22 -2.44 4.19
CA THR A 170 -22.62 -2.92 2.85
C THR A 170 -22.33 -4.41 2.65
N ALA A 171 -22.47 -5.19 3.73
CA ALA A 171 -22.80 -6.61 3.62
C ALA A 171 -24.25 -6.77 3.09
N SER A 172 -24.48 -6.43 1.82
CA SER A 172 -25.71 -6.77 1.10
C SER A 172 -25.53 -6.60 -0.40
N ALA A 173 -24.76 -7.52 -1.01
CA ALA A 173 -25.05 -8.00 -2.37
C ALA A 173 -24.23 -9.25 -2.75
N THR A 174 -24.10 -10.27 -1.88
CA THR A 174 -23.83 -11.68 -2.30
C THR A 174 -23.78 -12.70 -1.17
N SER A 175 -23.64 -12.32 0.11
CA SER A 175 -23.59 -13.28 1.22
C SER A 175 -24.97 -13.77 1.69
N ALA A 176 -25.77 -14.27 0.74
CA ALA A 176 -26.81 -15.26 1.03
C ALA A 176 -26.23 -16.67 0.82
N ALA A 177 -25.09 -16.97 1.44
CA ALA A 177 -24.52 -18.31 1.48
C ALA A 177 -23.94 -18.57 2.88
N THR A 178 -24.71 -19.35 3.65
CA THR A 178 -24.30 -20.11 4.83
C THR A 178 -23.77 -19.33 6.03
N ALA A 179 -24.72 -18.81 6.82
CA ALA A 179 -24.63 -18.86 8.27
C ALA A 179 -24.45 -20.33 8.73
N ALA A 180 -23.21 -20.77 8.78
CA ALA A 180 -22.76 -21.88 9.60
C ALA A 180 -21.61 -21.31 10.43
N VAL A 181 -21.99 -20.59 11.49
CA VAL A 181 -21.10 -20.27 12.61
C VAL A 181 -20.58 -21.63 13.10
N ALA A 182 -19.38 -21.99 12.68
CA ALA A 182 -18.58 -22.96 13.41
C ALA A 182 -18.44 -22.33 14.79
N SER A 183 -19.15 -22.89 15.76
CA SER A 183 -19.06 -22.48 17.15
C SER A 183 -17.58 -22.35 17.48
N ALA A 184 -17.13 -21.14 17.79
CA ALA A 184 -15.81 -20.89 18.33
C ALA A 184 -15.59 -21.92 19.44
N ALA A 185 -14.67 -22.85 19.21
CA ALA A 185 -14.16 -23.67 20.29
C ALA A 185 -13.70 -22.69 21.37
N PRO A 186 -14.00 -22.93 22.66
CA PRO A 186 -13.54 -22.05 23.71
C PRO A 186 -12.02 -21.90 23.56
N ALA A 187 -11.54 -20.65 23.48
CA ALA A 187 -10.12 -20.36 23.45
C ALA A 187 -9.46 -21.21 24.54
N ALA A 188 -8.52 -22.08 24.15
CA ALA A 188 -7.68 -22.75 25.12
C ALA A 188 -7.09 -21.65 26.01
N ALA A 189 -7.01 -21.88 27.33
CA ALA A 189 -6.49 -20.92 28.30
C ALA A 189 -5.02 -20.58 27.99
N GLY A 190 -4.81 -19.69 27.04
CA GLY A 190 -3.53 -19.16 26.61
C GLY A 190 -3.15 -17.96 27.47
N CYS A 191 -1.89 -17.57 27.37
CA CYS A 191 -1.38 -16.38 28.05
C CYS A 191 -1.89 -15.06 27.43
N ARG A 192 -2.46 -15.07 26.22
CA ARG A 192 -3.09 -13.92 25.55
C ARG A 192 -4.60 -13.87 25.81
N SER A 193 -5.16 -12.67 25.95
CA SER A 193 -6.60 -12.46 26.09
C SER A 193 -7.36 -12.30 24.76
N VAL A 194 -6.66 -11.90 23.70
CA VAL A 194 -7.21 -11.80 22.34
C VAL A 194 -6.64 -12.95 21.50
N PRO A 195 -7.48 -13.73 20.81
CA PRO A 195 -7.04 -14.84 19.96
C PRO A 195 -6.25 -14.33 18.74
N VAL A 196 -5.59 -15.26 18.06
CA VAL A 196 -4.92 -15.00 16.78
C VAL A 196 -5.79 -15.62 15.69
N ASP A 197 -6.82 -14.90 15.26
CA ASP A 197 -7.89 -15.45 14.41
C ASP A 197 -7.38 -15.97 13.06
N VAL A 198 -6.31 -15.35 12.54
CA VAL A 198 -5.69 -15.72 11.26
C VAL A 198 -4.92 -17.04 11.29
N ASP A 199 -4.68 -17.64 12.46
CA ASP A 199 -3.82 -18.83 12.58
C ASP A 199 -4.29 -20.02 11.75
N ALA A 200 -5.62 -20.22 11.70
CA ALA A 200 -6.22 -21.32 10.96
C ALA A 200 -6.15 -21.08 9.46
N GLY A 201 -6.46 -19.87 8.99
CA GLY A 201 -6.45 -19.55 7.56
C GLY A 201 -5.04 -19.51 6.96
N LEU A 202 -4.06 -18.97 7.69
CA LEU A 202 -2.66 -18.90 7.25
C LEU A 202 -1.86 -20.17 7.53
N ASN A 203 -2.41 -21.13 8.28
CA ASN A 203 -1.68 -22.29 8.81
C ASN A 203 -0.45 -21.91 9.66
N SER A 204 -0.44 -20.73 10.29
CA SER A 204 0.71 -20.25 11.06
C SER A 204 0.89 -20.97 12.39
N ALA A 205 -0.18 -21.35 13.08
CA ALA A 205 -0.07 -22.19 14.28
C ALA A 205 0.56 -23.56 13.96
N ALA A 206 0.15 -24.18 12.85
CA ALA A 206 0.72 -25.44 12.38
C ALA A 206 2.20 -25.28 12.00
N ALA A 207 2.57 -24.17 11.34
CA ALA A 207 3.97 -23.86 11.02
C ALA A 207 4.82 -23.74 12.29
N ARG A 208 4.37 -22.97 13.29
CA ARG A 208 5.07 -22.82 14.58
C ARG A 208 5.26 -24.16 15.28
N GLU A 209 4.20 -24.98 15.37
CA GLU A 209 4.26 -26.31 15.99
C GLU A 209 5.21 -27.26 15.25
N ARG A 210 5.11 -27.31 13.91
CA ARG A 210 5.86 -28.25 13.08
C ARG A 210 7.35 -27.92 13.00
N PHE A 211 7.68 -26.64 12.90
CA PHE A 211 9.06 -26.18 12.67
C PHE A 211 9.76 -25.66 13.93
N GLY A 212 9.03 -25.50 15.05
CA GLY A 212 9.60 -25.03 16.31
C GLY A 212 10.04 -23.57 16.24
N VAL A 213 9.26 -22.74 15.54
CA VAL A 213 9.53 -21.33 15.28
C VAL A 213 8.47 -20.45 15.94
N ASP A 214 8.85 -19.22 16.26
CA ASP A 214 8.02 -18.19 16.88
C ASP A 214 8.41 -16.76 16.46
N GLY A 215 9.42 -16.59 15.60
CA GLY A 215 10.01 -15.31 15.19
C GLY A 215 11.25 -14.91 16.00
N THR A 216 11.65 -15.67 17.02
CA THR A 216 12.82 -15.34 17.85
C THR A 216 14.08 -15.17 17.02
N GLY A 217 14.76 -14.03 17.21
CA GLY A 217 16.00 -13.69 16.51
C GLY A 217 15.78 -12.94 15.19
N VAL A 218 14.53 -12.66 14.83
CA VAL A 218 14.16 -11.85 13.66
C VAL A 218 13.55 -10.53 14.14
N THR A 219 13.87 -9.44 13.45
CA THR A 219 13.33 -8.11 13.70
C THR A 219 12.35 -7.71 12.60
N VAL A 220 11.15 -7.29 13.01
CA VAL A 220 10.15 -6.68 12.12
C VAL A 220 10.04 -5.19 12.43
N GLY A 221 10.34 -4.34 11.45
CA GLY A 221 10.06 -2.91 11.47
C GLY A 221 8.67 -2.63 10.88
N ILE A 222 7.84 -1.90 11.61
CA ILE A 222 6.48 -1.53 11.21
C ILE A 222 6.46 -0.03 10.91
N MET A 223 5.90 0.34 9.77
CA MET A 223 5.66 1.72 9.38
C MET A 223 4.17 1.98 9.19
N SER A 224 3.65 2.96 9.92
CA SER A 224 2.25 3.40 9.82
C SER A 224 2.12 4.82 10.38
N ASP A 225 0.91 5.28 10.69
CA ASP A 225 0.65 6.62 11.18
C ASP A 225 1.30 6.91 12.55
N SER A 226 0.97 6.10 13.56
CA SER A 226 1.37 6.30 14.94
C SER A 226 1.35 5.04 15.79
N PHE A 227 1.95 5.15 16.96
CA PHE A 227 2.02 4.12 17.99
C PHE A 227 1.93 4.77 19.38
N ASP A 228 0.83 4.49 20.09
CA ASP A 228 0.55 4.96 21.47
C ASP A 228 0.53 6.50 21.59
N THR A 229 0.02 7.18 20.56
CA THR A 229 -0.19 8.65 20.54
C THR A 229 -1.66 9.04 20.55
N ASN A 230 -2.56 8.10 20.28
CA ASN A 230 -4.00 8.32 20.33
C ASN A 230 -4.50 8.38 21.78
N ALA A 231 -4.85 9.58 22.25
CA ALA A 231 -5.35 9.80 23.61
C ALA A 231 -6.75 9.18 23.86
N ASP A 232 -7.51 8.91 22.80
CA ASP A 232 -8.87 8.39 22.85
C ASP A 232 -8.93 6.86 22.64
N ALA A 233 -7.79 6.20 22.42
CA ALA A 233 -7.73 4.75 22.29
C ALA A 233 -8.22 4.04 23.56
N LEU A 234 -8.99 2.96 23.38
CA LEU A 234 -9.58 2.21 24.49
C LEU A 234 -8.52 1.60 25.43
N THR A 235 -7.42 1.14 24.85
CA THR A 235 -6.28 0.60 25.59
C THR A 235 -5.04 1.45 25.36
N THR A 236 -4.09 1.35 26.28
CA THR A 236 -2.74 1.88 26.13
C THR A 236 -1.79 0.74 25.77
N TRP A 237 -0.58 1.09 25.29
CA TRP A 237 0.48 0.10 25.10
C TRP A 237 0.73 -0.76 26.34
N ALA A 238 0.75 -0.17 27.54
CA ALA A 238 0.92 -0.93 28.79
C ALA A 238 -0.21 -1.95 29.05
N THR A 239 -1.45 -1.58 28.70
CA THR A 239 -2.58 -2.51 28.77
C THR A 239 -2.40 -3.66 27.78
N ASP A 240 -2.01 -3.37 26.54
CA ASP A 240 -1.80 -4.36 25.49
C ASP A 240 -0.70 -5.38 25.87
N VAL A 241 0.36 -4.93 26.55
CA VAL A 241 1.38 -5.81 27.13
C VAL A 241 0.77 -6.73 28.20
N SER A 242 -0.05 -6.19 29.10
CA SER A 242 -0.69 -6.98 30.17
C SER A 242 -1.70 -8.01 29.65
N LEU A 243 -2.30 -7.75 28.49
CA LEU A 243 -3.20 -8.64 27.76
C LEU A 243 -2.44 -9.72 26.95
N GLY A 244 -1.12 -9.60 26.86
CA GLY A 244 -0.27 -10.49 26.05
C GLY A 244 -0.34 -10.21 24.55
N VAL A 245 -1.00 -9.13 24.11
CA VAL A 245 -1.18 -8.83 22.69
C VAL A 245 -0.06 -7.98 22.09
N LEU A 246 0.80 -7.39 22.94
CA LEU A 246 2.08 -6.79 22.56
C LEU A 246 3.22 -7.26 23.47
N PRO A 247 4.47 -7.30 22.99
CA PRO A 247 5.60 -7.66 23.80
C PRO A 247 6.03 -6.49 24.70
N GLY A 248 6.57 -6.80 25.88
CA GLY A 248 7.04 -5.79 26.83
C GLY A 248 7.10 -6.28 28.28
N PRO A 249 7.69 -5.48 29.19
CA PRO A 249 7.81 -5.86 30.60
C PRO A 249 6.45 -6.20 31.22
N GLY A 250 6.30 -7.46 31.66
CA GLY A 250 5.05 -7.95 32.24
C GLY A 250 4.12 -8.69 31.28
N ASN A 251 4.53 -8.89 30.02
CA ASN A 251 3.81 -9.74 29.08
C ASN A 251 3.64 -11.17 29.67
N PRO A 252 2.39 -11.68 29.80
CA PRO A 252 2.09 -12.97 30.44
C PRO A 252 2.63 -14.20 29.69
N CYS A 253 2.96 -14.05 28.40
CA CYS A 253 3.55 -15.10 27.57
C CYS A 253 5.09 -15.15 27.67
N GLY A 254 5.73 -14.19 28.36
CA GLY A 254 7.18 -14.15 28.53
C GLY A 254 7.93 -13.38 27.44
N HIS A 255 7.22 -12.74 26.51
CA HIS A 255 7.83 -11.86 25.49
C HIS A 255 8.04 -10.46 26.06
N THR A 256 9.17 -10.26 26.74
CA THR A 256 9.39 -9.08 27.60
C THR A 256 10.09 -7.91 26.92
N GLN A 257 10.51 -8.05 25.67
CA GLN A 257 11.14 -6.96 24.91
C GLN A 257 10.06 -5.98 24.44
N PRO A 258 10.09 -4.71 24.85
CA PRO A 258 9.13 -3.72 24.37
C PRO A 258 9.34 -3.44 22.88
N VAL A 259 8.28 -3.00 22.19
CA VAL A 259 8.37 -2.37 20.87
C VAL A 259 9.32 -1.17 20.93
N GLU A 260 10.23 -1.05 19.97
CA GLU A 260 11.20 0.05 19.90
C GLU A 260 10.71 1.14 18.93
N ILE A 261 10.57 2.37 19.39
CA ILE A 261 10.25 3.52 18.51
C ILE A 261 11.53 4.05 17.88
N VAL A 262 11.57 4.11 16.56
CA VAL A 262 12.74 4.46 15.75
C VAL A 262 12.38 5.62 14.79
N GLY A 263 13.36 6.44 14.44
CA GLY A 263 13.21 7.46 13.39
C GLY A 263 12.62 8.78 13.88
N ALA A 264 11.78 9.39 13.04
CA ALA A 264 11.19 10.71 13.26
C ALA A 264 10.21 10.74 14.44
N ALA A 265 9.94 11.94 14.96
CA ALA A 265 8.86 12.14 15.92
C ALA A 265 7.51 11.81 15.28
N GLN A 266 6.66 11.11 16.03
CA GLN A 266 5.34 10.70 15.55
C GLN A 266 4.33 11.85 15.69
N PRO A 267 3.44 12.05 14.72
CA PRO A 267 2.26 12.88 14.91
C PRO A 267 1.29 12.21 15.90
N VAL A 268 0.27 12.95 16.35
CA VAL A 268 -0.91 12.32 16.94
C VAL A 268 -1.65 11.60 15.81
N GLY A 269 -1.84 10.30 15.94
CA GLY A 269 -2.54 9.48 14.95
C GLY A 269 -3.59 8.58 15.57
N THR A 270 -4.05 7.62 14.78
CA THR A 270 -5.10 6.65 15.14
C THR A 270 -4.57 5.47 15.95
N ASP A 271 -3.24 5.28 15.97
CA ASP A 271 -2.51 4.11 16.45
C ASP A 271 -2.70 2.85 15.58
N GLU A 272 -2.86 3.00 14.27
CA GLU A 272 -2.95 1.90 13.30
C GLU A 272 -1.69 1.03 13.35
N GLY A 273 -0.52 1.68 13.47
CA GLY A 273 0.77 1.00 13.68
C GLY A 273 0.83 0.14 14.95
N ARG A 274 0.13 0.54 16.02
CA ARG A 274 0.00 -0.29 17.23
C ARG A 274 -0.94 -1.47 17.00
N GLY A 275 -1.98 -1.31 16.19
CA GLY A 275 -2.83 -2.40 15.69
C GLY A 275 -2.04 -3.41 14.85
N MET A 276 -1.25 -2.94 13.88
CA MET A 276 -0.35 -3.78 13.08
C MET A 276 0.63 -4.56 13.95
N ALA A 277 1.20 -3.93 14.99
CA ALA A 277 2.10 -4.61 15.92
C ALA A 277 1.42 -5.77 16.67
N GLN A 278 0.12 -5.68 16.97
CA GLN A 278 -0.63 -6.80 17.56
C GLN A 278 -0.79 -7.97 16.58
N MET A 279 -0.98 -7.69 15.29
CA MET A 279 -1.03 -8.70 14.23
C MET A 279 0.31 -9.43 14.13
N VAL A 280 1.42 -8.69 14.01
CA VAL A 280 2.77 -9.28 13.95
C VAL A 280 3.05 -10.12 15.20
N HIS A 281 2.78 -9.59 16.40
CA HIS A 281 3.01 -10.32 17.64
C HIS A 281 2.09 -11.54 17.80
N GLY A 282 0.91 -11.55 17.18
CA GLY A 282 0.02 -12.71 17.16
C GLY A 282 0.62 -13.89 16.39
N VAL A 283 1.13 -13.62 15.18
CA VAL A 283 1.66 -14.66 14.29
C VAL A 283 3.12 -15.02 14.60
N ALA A 284 3.96 -14.04 14.96
CA ALA A 284 5.38 -14.21 15.29
C ALA A 284 5.69 -13.61 16.68
N PRO A 285 5.24 -14.25 17.78
CA PRO A 285 5.29 -13.66 19.12
C PRO A 285 6.72 -13.45 19.66
N GLY A 286 7.70 -14.19 19.16
CA GLY A 286 9.12 -14.07 19.53
C GLY A 286 9.91 -13.01 18.75
N ALA A 287 9.31 -12.40 17.71
CA ALA A 287 10.00 -11.38 16.90
C ALA A 287 10.26 -10.09 17.71
N ARG A 288 11.40 -9.44 17.45
CA ARG A 288 11.66 -8.08 17.92
C ARG A 288 10.86 -7.11 17.06
N LEU A 289 10.11 -6.20 17.67
CA LEU A 289 9.29 -5.23 16.95
C LEU A 289 9.89 -3.82 17.06
N MET A 290 9.97 -3.14 15.93
CA MET A 290 10.27 -1.72 15.85
C MET A 290 9.12 -0.99 15.17
N PHE A 291 8.91 0.28 15.52
CA PHE A 291 7.94 1.15 14.86
C PHE A 291 8.62 2.45 14.41
N ALA A 292 8.31 2.91 13.20
CA ALA A 292 8.67 4.23 12.71
C ALA A 292 7.49 4.85 11.94
N THR A 293 7.22 6.14 12.10
CA THR A 293 6.22 6.81 11.25
C THR A 293 6.83 7.18 9.90
N GLY A 294 6.02 7.20 8.83
CA GLY A 294 6.43 7.61 7.48
C GLY A 294 5.51 8.64 6.82
N THR A 295 4.51 9.15 7.55
CA THR A 295 3.33 9.83 6.96
C THR A 295 3.54 11.30 6.59
N ALA A 296 4.61 11.94 7.06
CA ALA A 296 4.79 13.38 6.85
C ALA A 296 5.18 13.75 5.40
N SER A 297 6.00 12.94 4.73
CA SER A 297 6.46 13.19 3.36
C SER A 297 7.15 11.96 2.78
N THR A 298 7.36 11.90 1.45
CA THR A 298 8.17 10.85 0.81
C THR A 298 9.61 10.82 1.34
N SER A 299 10.16 11.98 1.72
CA SER A 299 11.48 12.08 2.35
C SER A 299 11.49 11.57 3.79
N THR A 300 10.42 11.80 4.56
CA THR A 300 10.25 11.23 5.91
C THR A 300 10.11 9.71 5.84
N PHE A 301 9.28 9.20 4.93
CA PHE A 301 9.14 7.78 4.65
C PHE A 301 10.50 7.15 4.36
N SER A 302 11.24 7.71 3.40
CA SER A 302 12.55 7.20 2.98
C SER A 302 13.59 7.20 4.11
N ALA A 303 13.59 8.25 4.95
CA ALA A 303 14.43 8.33 6.13
C ALA A 303 14.07 7.26 7.18
N SER A 304 12.78 6.98 7.37
CA SER A 304 12.29 5.95 8.30
C SER A 304 12.65 4.54 7.85
N VAL A 305 12.51 4.21 6.55
CA VAL A 305 13.00 2.94 5.99
C VAL A 305 14.48 2.76 6.30
N LYS A 306 15.30 3.77 6.00
CA LYS A 306 16.74 3.74 6.31
C LYS A 306 17.01 3.56 7.81
N ALA A 307 16.27 4.26 8.67
CA ALA A 307 16.43 4.17 10.12
C ALA A 307 16.10 2.76 10.65
N LEU A 308 15.07 2.11 10.13
CA LEU A 308 14.73 0.73 10.47
C LEU A 308 15.80 -0.27 10.01
N VAL A 309 16.32 -0.11 8.78
CA VAL A 309 17.44 -0.92 8.28
C VAL A 309 18.67 -0.75 9.17
N ASP A 310 19.05 0.50 9.48
CA ASP A 310 20.22 0.80 10.32
C ASP A 310 20.04 0.31 11.77
N ALA A 311 18.80 0.21 12.25
CA ALA A 311 18.43 -0.38 13.54
C ALA A 311 18.36 -1.93 13.50
N GLY A 312 18.62 -2.56 12.35
CA GLY A 312 18.70 -4.01 12.17
C GLY A 312 17.35 -4.68 11.95
N ALA A 313 16.47 -4.10 11.12
CA ALA A 313 15.29 -4.78 10.61
C ALA A 313 15.69 -5.92 9.65
N ASP A 314 15.02 -7.06 9.75
CA ASP A 314 15.12 -8.16 8.78
C ASP A 314 13.91 -8.17 7.83
N VAL A 315 12.77 -7.68 8.34
CA VAL A 315 11.53 -7.43 7.58
C VAL A 315 11.08 -6.01 7.88
N ILE A 316 10.68 -5.26 6.86
CA ILE A 316 9.95 -4.00 7.02
C ILE A 316 8.56 -4.19 6.42
N VAL A 317 7.53 -3.74 7.14
CA VAL A 317 6.15 -3.71 6.66
C VAL A 317 5.56 -2.32 6.81
N ASP A 318 4.91 -1.82 5.76
CA ASP A 318 4.15 -0.59 5.80
C ASP A 318 2.71 -0.74 5.29
N ASP A 319 1.89 0.25 5.63
CA ASP A 319 0.52 0.45 5.17
C ASP A 319 0.26 1.91 4.73
N ILE A 320 1.31 2.67 4.44
CA ILE A 320 1.24 4.11 4.21
C ILE A 320 1.17 4.38 2.72
N ASN A 321 0.18 5.16 2.30
CA ASN A 321 0.06 5.60 0.92
C ASN A 321 0.18 7.13 0.80
N LEU A 322 1.01 7.60 -0.15
CA LEU A 322 1.19 9.01 -0.48
C LEU A 322 0.69 9.29 -1.91
N TRP A 323 -0.60 9.02 -2.17
CA TRP A 323 -1.18 9.01 -3.51
C TRP A 323 -1.00 10.30 -4.33
N TYR A 324 -0.84 11.45 -3.67
CA TYR A 324 -0.58 12.75 -4.28
C TYR A 324 0.90 12.99 -4.62
N ALA A 325 1.82 12.14 -4.15
CA ALA A 325 3.27 12.34 -4.24
C ALA A 325 4.04 11.15 -4.88
N GLU A 326 3.36 10.07 -5.25
CA GLU A 326 3.98 8.89 -5.87
C GLU A 326 3.58 8.73 -7.36
N PRO A 327 4.56 8.60 -8.28
CA PRO A 327 4.28 8.49 -9.70
C PRO A 327 3.66 7.13 -10.07
N MET A 328 2.70 7.13 -10.99
CA MET A 328 2.07 5.90 -11.50
C MET A 328 2.83 5.21 -12.65
N PHE A 329 3.73 5.93 -13.32
CA PHE A 329 4.41 5.47 -14.54
C PHE A 329 5.90 5.16 -14.36
N GLN A 330 6.41 5.21 -13.13
CA GLN A 330 7.79 4.86 -12.80
C GLN A 330 7.95 4.59 -11.30
N ASP A 331 9.04 3.94 -10.93
CA ASP A 331 9.45 3.83 -9.52
C ASP A 331 9.91 5.22 -9.00
N GLY A 332 9.42 5.60 -7.81
CA GLY A 332 9.55 6.93 -7.19
C GLY A 332 10.66 7.05 -6.13
N GLU A 333 10.65 8.13 -5.34
CA GLU A 333 11.67 8.38 -4.28
C GLU A 333 11.74 7.25 -3.25
N ILE A 334 10.58 6.72 -2.84
CA ILE A 334 10.50 5.64 -1.85
C ILE A 334 11.15 4.35 -2.34
N SER A 335 11.06 4.06 -3.65
CA SER A 335 11.75 2.90 -4.25
C SER A 335 13.27 2.95 -4.05
N LEU A 336 13.89 4.13 -3.99
CA LEU A 336 15.32 4.24 -3.67
C LEU A 336 15.64 3.78 -2.23
N ALA A 337 14.71 4.01 -1.30
CA ALA A 337 14.83 3.55 0.08
C ALA A 337 14.59 2.03 0.19
N ILE A 338 13.67 1.50 -0.60
CA ILE A 338 13.42 0.06 -0.71
C ILE A 338 14.63 -0.66 -1.32
N ASP A 339 15.21 -0.13 -2.40
CA ASP A 339 16.46 -0.62 -2.98
C ASP A 339 17.58 -0.71 -1.93
N TYR A 340 17.69 0.33 -1.08
CA TYR A 340 18.62 0.32 0.05
C TYR A 340 18.31 -0.81 1.05
N ALA A 341 17.06 -1.01 1.43
CA ALA A 341 16.65 -2.08 2.34
C ALA A 341 16.97 -3.46 1.76
N VAL A 342 16.62 -3.71 0.51
CA VAL A 342 16.86 -4.97 -0.22
C VAL A 342 18.35 -5.24 -0.35
N ALA A 343 19.15 -4.21 -0.64
CA ALA A 343 20.61 -4.34 -0.69
C ALA A 343 21.24 -4.72 0.67
N HIS A 344 20.54 -4.47 1.78
CA HIS A 344 20.93 -4.89 3.14
C HIS A 344 20.30 -6.23 3.56
N GLY A 345 19.62 -6.92 2.64
CA GLY A 345 19.00 -8.23 2.89
C GLY A 345 17.64 -8.17 3.59
N VAL A 346 17.04 -6.99 3.68
CA VAL A 346 15.72 -6.80 4.30
C VAL A 346 14.62 -7.19 3.31
N LEU A 347 13.65 -7.98 3.76
CA LEU A 347 12.41 -8.21 3.02
C LEU A 347 11.47 -7.02 3.25
N TYR A 348 11.05 -6.37 2.16
CA TYR A 348 10.12 -5.25 2.22
C TYR A 348 8.71 -5.72 1.83
N VAL A 349 7.74 -5.47 2.71
CA VAL A 349 6.33 -5.82 2.58
C VAL A 349 5.51 -4.53 2.60
N SER A 350 4.55 -4.38 1.70
CA SER A 350 3.65 -3.22 1.73
C SER A 350 2.22 -3.68 1.49
N ALA A 351 1.27 -2.97 2.10
CA ALA A 351 -0.13 -3.11 1.80
C ALA A 351 -0.40 -2.83 0.30
N ALA A 352 -1.38 -3.50 -0.30
CA ALA A 352 -1.77 -3.22 -1.68
C ALA A 352 -2.62 -1.95 -1.82
N ASP A 353 -3.01 -1.30 -0.72
CA ASP A 353 -4.00 -0.22 -0.62
C ASP A 353 -5.46 -0.70 -0.73
N ASN A 354 -6.39 0.16 -0.30
CA ASN A 354 -7.83 -0.10 -0.24
C ASN A 354 -8.64 0.68 -1.31
N PHE A 355 -8.05 0.95 -2.47
CA PHE A 355 -8.61 1.87 -3.48
C PHE A 355 -9.45 1.19 -4.57
N ASN A 356 -9.70 -0.12 -4.48
CA ASN A 356 -10.53 -0.75 -5.49
C ASN A 356 -12.00 -0.35 -5.32
N GLU A 357 -12.61 0.03 -6.45
CA GLU A 357 -14.04 0.27 -6.57
C GLU A 357 -14.63 -0.76 -7.52
N PHE A 358 -15.88 -1.16 -7.29
CA PHE A 358 -16.52 -2.15 -8.14
C PHE A 358 -17.89 -1.70 -8.64
N GLY A 359 -18.07 -1.86 -9.95
CA GLY A 359 -19.33 -1.59 -10.64
C GLY A 359 -20.26 -2.79 -10.58
N LEU A 360 -21.56 -2.54 -10.36
CA LEU A 360 -22.64 -3.54 -10.50
C LEU A 360 -23.28 -3.48 -11.90
N ASN A 361 -22.51 -3.04 -12.89
CA ASN A 361 -22.96 -2.70 -14.24
C ASN A 361 -23.43 -3.91 -15.04
N GLN A 362 -23.21 -5.11 -14.51
CA GLN A 362 -23.65 -6.38 -15.07
C GLN A 362 -24.37 -7.19 -13.97
N PRO A 363 -25.51 -7.83 -14.27
CA PRO A 363 -26.28 -8.59 -13.28
C PRO A 363 -25.61 -9.88 -12.81
N GLU A 364 -24.51 -10.29 -13.43
CA GLU A 364 -23.87 -11.60 -13.21
C GLU A 364 -22.50 -11.50 -12.51
N TYR A 365 -21.75 -10.39 -12.64
CA TYR A 365 -20.39 -10.22 -12.09
C TYR A 365 -20.07 -8.75 -11.77
N ALA A 366 -19.21 -8.52 -10.79
CA ALA A 366 -18.67 -7.19 -10.47
C ALA A 366 -17.52 -6.83 -11.43
N THR A 367 -17.39 -5.55 -11.80
CA THR A 367 -16.25 -5.06 -12.61
C THR A 367 -15.39 -4.17 -11.74
N ALA A 368 -14.09 -4.40 -11.67
CA ALA A 368 -13.18 -3.45 -11.03
C ALA A 368 -13.14 -2.15 -11.85
N ILE A 369 -13.45 -1.02 -11.22
CA ILE A 369 -13.61 0.31 -11.84
C ILE A 369 -12.88 1.43 -11.08
N GLY A 370 -12.07 1.10 -10.06
CA GLY A 370 -11.37 2.09 -9.23
C GLY A 370 -10.34 2.93 -9.98
N GLY A 371 -9.86 2.46 -11.13
CA GLY A 371 -8.92 3.17 -12.00
C GLY A 371 -9.33 3.17 -13.47
N TRP A 372 -8.91 4.20 -14.19
CA TRP A 372 -9.08 4.33 -15.64
C TRP A 372 -7.81 4.92 -16.26
N ALA A 373 -7.27 4.25 -17.27
CA ALA A 373 -6.06 4.68 -17.95
C ALA A 373 -6.23 4.65 -19.46
N SER A 374 -5.65 5.64 -20.13
CA SER A 374 -5.46 5.64 -21.57
C SER A 374 -3.97 5.67 -21.91
N SER A 375 -3.59 4.84 -22.88
CA SER A 375 -2.25 4.84 -23.48
C SER A 375 -1.95 6.08 -24.32
N VAL A 376 -2.97 6.90 -24.62
CA VAL A 376 -2.83 8.14 -25.39
C VAL A 376 -3.90 9.17 -25.01
N TYR A 377 -3.50 10.43 -24.88
CA TYR A 377 -4.45 11.54 -24.78
C TYR A 377 -5.03 11.87 -26.16
N SER A 378 -6.36 11.81 -26.29
CA SER A 378 -7.11 12.16 -27.50
C SER A 378 -7.83 13.49 -27.34
N PRO A 379 -7.40 14.59 -28.00
CA PRO A 379 -8.02 15.90 -27.81
C PRO A 379 -9.43 16.01 -28.42
N THR A 380 -10.31 16.74 -27.71
CA THR A 380 -11.62 17.21 -28.17
C THR A 380 -11.98 18.53 -27.46
N ASP A 381 -13.06 19.18 -27.90
CA ASP A 381 -13.58 20.38 -27.24
C ASP A 381 -14.06 20.05 -25.82
N CYS A 382 -13.75 20.93 -24.86
CA CYS A 382 -14.17 20.79 -23.47
C CYS A 382 -15.64 21.16 -23.23
N PRO A 383 -16.29 20.60 -22.20
CA PRO A 383 -17.58 21.05 -21.72
C PRO A 383 -17.57 22.55 -21.34
N ALA A 384 -18.75 23.16 -21.36
CA ALA A 384 -18.90 24.55 -20.94
C ALA A 384 -18.50 24.72 -19.46
N GLY A 385 -17.93 25.87 -19.10
CA GLY A 385 -17.51 26.17 -17.73
C GLY A 385 -16.10 25.71 -17.37
N ILE A 386 -15.56 24.66 -18.01
CA ILE A 386 -14.22 24.14 -17.70
C ILE A 386 -13.14 25.20 -17.88
N ALA A 387 -13.15 25.96 -18.98
CA ALA A 387 -12.20 27.05 -19.20
C ALA A 387 -12.20 28.12 -18.08
N ALA A 388 -13.37 28.40 -17.50
CA ALA A 388 -13.47 29.33 -16.39
C ALA A 388 -12.96 28.70 -15.09
N ALA A 389 -13.29 27.43 -14.85
CA ALA A 389 -12.90 26.70 -13.64
C ALA A 389 -11.39 26.48 -13.55
N VAL A 390 -10.72 26.12 -14.65
CA VAL A 390 -9.26 25.96 -14.68
C VAL A 390 -8.50 27.27 -14.90
N GLY A 391 -9.20 28.40 -15.03
CA GLY A 391 -8.60 29.72 -15.23
C GLY A 391 -7.87 29.92 -16.56
N SER A 392 -8.06 29.04 -17.56
CA SER A 392 -7.42 29.13 -18.87
C SER A 392 -8.39 28.94 -20.03
N SER A 393 -8.19 29.72 -21.09
CA SER A 393 -8.92 29.59 -22.36
C SER A 393 -8.17 28.76 -23.41
N GLN A 394 -6.91 28.37 -23.13
CA GLN A 394 -6.10 27.54 -24.02
C GLN A 394 -6.10 26.11 -23.48
N ILE A 395 -7.20 25.40 -23.71
CA ILE A 395 -7.41 24.05 -23.19
C ILE A 395 -8.01 23.13 -24.26
N ASP A 396 -7.75 21.85 -24.14
CA ASP A 396 -8.55 20.78 -24.73
C ASP A 396 -8.87 19.70 -23.68
N CYS A 397 -9.84 18.84 -23.99
CA CYS A 397 -10.29 17.77 -23.10
C CYS A 397 -10.09 16.40 -23.74
N HIS A 398 -9.97 15.37 -22.91
CA HIS A 398 -9.83 14.01 -23.39
C HIS A 398 -11.14 13.51 -23.97
N ASN A 399 -11.08 12.92 -25.17
CA ASN A 399 -12.18 12.21 -25.79
C ASN A 399 -12.21 10.76 -25.31
N PHE A 400 -13.15 10.45 -24.41
CA PHE A 400 -13.44 9.09 -23.95
C PHE A 400 -14.23 8.28 -24.97
N GLY A 401 -14.97 8.96 -25.84
CA GLY A 401 -15.78 8.36 -26.89
C GLY A 401 -14.98 7.89 -28.10
N THR A 402 -15.55 8.06 -29.29
CA THR A 402 -14.88 7.68 -30.54
C THR A 402 -14.50 8.90 -31.35
N THR A 403 -13.72 8.72 -32.41
CA THR A 403 -13.42 9.81 -33.35
C THR A 403 -14.65 10.30 -34.13
N VAL A 404 -15.69 9.48 -34.26
CA VAL A 404 -16.93 9.81 -34.98
C VAL A 404 -17.97 10.42 -34.06
N ASP A 405 -17.97 10.02 -32.79
CA ASP A 405 -18.86 10.47 -31.74
C ASP A 405 -17.99 10.85 -30.53
N PRO A 406 -17.38 12.05 -30.55
CA PRO A 406 -16.49 12.48 -29.48
C PRO A 406 -17.28 12.77 -28.21
N ASP A 407 -16.77 12.27 -27.10
CA ASP A 407 -17.35 12.44 -25.78
C ASP A 407 -16.27 12.94 -24.81
N PRO A 408 -16.32 14.21 -24.38
CA PRO A 408 -15.30 14.79 -23.51
C PRO A 408 -15.44 14.36 -22.04
N THR A 409 -16.46 13.57 -21.69
CA THR A 409 -16.73 13.17 -20.31
C THR A 409 -16.76 11.65 -20.15
N ASN A 410 -16.52 11.19 -18.92
CA ASN A 410 -16.80 9.83 -18.47
C ASN A 410 -17.80 9.90 -17.33
N ASN A 411 -19.07 9.58 -17.62
CA ASN A 411 -20.11 9.64 -16.60
C ASN A 411 -19.88 8.57 -15.54
N MET A 412 -20.17 8.93 -14.29
CA MET A 412 -19.94 8.12 -13.10
C MET A 412 -21.17 8.19 -12.21
N ILE A 413 -21.51 7.07 -11.58
CA ILE A 413 -22.49 7.02 -10.49
C ILE A 413 -21.74 6.89 -9.18
N ALA A 414 -21.95 7.82 -8.25
CA ALA A 414 -21.32 7.79 -6.94
C ALA A 414 -22.35 7.90 -5.80
N MET A 415 -22.03 7.32 -4.65
CA MET A 415 -22.84 7.46 -3.45
C MET A 415 -22.59 8.82 -2.78
N ASN A 416 -23.66 9.39 -2.23
CA ASN A 416 -23.62 10.63 -1.47
C ASN A 416 -23.98 10.31 -0.02
N THR A 417 -23.00 10.25 0.89
CA THR A 417 -23.27 9.99 2.32
C THR A 417 -23.17 11.29 3.13
N GLU A 418 -24.18 11.57 3.96
CA GLU A 418 -24.13 12.62 4.96
C GLU A 418 -24.08 11.97 6.35
N GLY A 419 -23.19 12.46 7.24
CA GLY A 419 -23.02 11.98 8.61
C GLY A 419 -21.63 11.40 8.92
N SER A 420 -20.95 10.90 7.89
CA SER A 420 -19.51 10.63 7.81
C SER A 420 -19.16 10.92 6.36
N HIS A 421 -18.62 12.12 6.10
CA HIS A 421 -18.44 12.66 4.76
C HIS A 421 -17.59 11.69 3.91
N PRO A 422 -18.09 11.11 2.80
CA PRO A 422 -17.22 10.40 1.90
C PRO A 422 -16.46 11.51 1.18
N SER A 423 -15.21 11.73 1.60
CA SER A 423 -14.27 12.49 0.80
C SER A 423 -14.19 11.80 -0.57
N PHE A 424 -14.65 12.48 -1.62
CA PHE A 424 -14.34 12.06 -2.96
C PHE A 424 -12.95 12.57 -3.29
N ALA A 425 -12.04 11.64 -3.55
CA ALA A 425 -10.72 11.95 -4.04
C ALA A 425 -10.57 11.47 -5.48
N SER A 426 -9.77 12.21 -6.24
CA SER A 426 -9.26 11.73 -7.52
C SER A 426 -7.82 12.14 -7.66
N VAL A 427 -7.01 11.21 -8.16
CA VAL A 427 -5.63 11.51 -8.55
C VAL A 427 -5.40 11.09 -9.97
N LEU A 428 -4.88 12.03 -10.74
CA LEU A 428 -4.53 11.91 -12.15
C LEU A 428 -3.01 11.98 -12.28
N ASN A 429 -2.44 10.99 -12.97
CA ASN A 429 -1.05 10.99 -13.40
C ASN A 429 -0.99 10.98 -14.93
N TRP A 430 0.05 11.61 -15.49
CA TRP A 430 0.37 11.48 -16.92
C TRP A 430 1.81 11.06 -17.16
N ALA A 431 2.06 10.52 -18.34
CA ALA A 431 3.32 9.90 -18.70
C ALA A 431 4.39 10.93 -19.09
N GLU A 432 4.95 11.56 -18.06
CA GLU A 432 6.21 12.32 -18.10
C GLU A 432 7.10 11.84 -16.95
N PRO A 433 8.44 11.90 -17.09
CA PRO A 433 9.31 11.47 -16.00
C PRO A 433 9.31 12.50 -14.87
N VAL A 434 9.47 12.03 -13.63
CA VAL A 434 9.72 12.89 -12.46
C VAL A 434 10.89 13.84 -12.77
N ASN A 435 10.77 15.12 -12.36
CA ASN A 435 11.67 16.24 -12.68
C ASN A 435 11.72 16.66 -14.17
N GLY A 436 11.01 15.98 -15.08
CA GLY A 436 10.95 16.27 -16.51
C GLY A 436 9.54 16.55 -17.00
N VAL A 437 8.74 17.23 -16.17
CA VAL A 437 7.33 17.53 -16.43
C VAL A 437 7.23 18.83 -17.23
N HIS A 438 6.56 18.76 -18.38
CA HIS A 438 6.38 19.89 -19.30
C HIS A 438 4.92 20.12 -19.68
N GLY A 439 4.07 19.10 -19.54
CA GLY A 439 2.62 19.21 -19.68
C GLY A 439 1.91 19.58 -18.38
N ASN A 440 0.62 19.91 -18.50
CA ASN A 440 -0.27 20.07 -17.36
C ASN A 440 -1.63 19.45 -17.67
N LEU A 441 -1.93 18.33 -17.00
CA LEU A 441 -3.24 17.68 -17.08
C LEU A 441 -3.96 17.85 -15.74
N ILE A 442 -5.24 18.18 -15.81
CA ILE A 442 -6.12 18.47 -14.67
C ILE A 442 -7.33 17.55 -14.76
N VAL A 443 -7.67 16.88 -13.66
CA VAL A 443 -8.96 16.19 -13.53
C VAL A 443 -10.02 17.18 -13.04
N ALA A 444 -11.20 17.17 -13.63
CA ALA A 444 -12.34 17.95 -13.17
C ALA A 444 -13.57 17.06 -13.00
N LEU A 445 -14.43 17.42 -12.05
CA LEU A 445 -15.70 16.75 -11.80
C LEU A 445 -16.85 17.73 -12.03
N ILE A 446 -17.84 17.32 -12.82
CA ILE A 446 -19.04 18.09 -13.13
C ILE A 446 -20.25 17.37 -12.53
N ASP A 447 -21.22 18.12 -12.01
CA ASP A 447 -22.54 17.59 -11.69
C ASP A 447 -23.33 17.33 -12.98
N HIS A 448 -23.78 16.09 -13.21
CA HIS A 448 -24.45 15.74 -14.47
C HIS A 448 -25.75 16.51 -14.69
N GLU A 449 -26.49 16.82 -13.63
CA GLU A 449 -27.80 17.49 -13.74
C GLU A 449 -27.66 19.00 -13.89
N THR A 450 -26.84 19.64 -13.05
CA THR A 450 -26.70 21.11 -13.07
C THR A 450 -25.68 21.59 -14.08
N GLN A 451 -24.77 20.72 -14.50
CA GLN A 451 -23.61 21.03 -15.35
C GLN A 451 -22.65 22.04 -14.68
N ASP A 452 -22.70 22.16 -13.35
CA ASP A 452 -21.75 22.94 -12.58
C ASP A 452 -20.44 22.15 -12.45
N VAL A 453 -19.31 22.83 -12.68
CA VAL A 453 -17.99 22.27 -12.34
C VAL A 453 -17.88 22.29 -10.82
N LEU A 454 -17.88 21.11 -10.21
CA LEU A 454 -17.79 20.95 -8.76
C LEU A 454 -16.36 21.15 -8.30
N PHE A 455 -15.42 20.48 -8.97
CA PHE A 455 -14.01 20.41 -8.55
C PHE A 455 -13.05 20.41 -9.73
N THR A 456 -11.85 20.92 -9.48
CA THR A 456 -10.70 20.85 -10.38
C THR A 456 -9.47 20.43 -9.57
N GLY A 457 -8.67 19.52 -10.11
CA GLY A 457 -7.43 19.09 -9.49
C GLY A 457 -6.38 20.20 -9.46
N SER A 458 -5.60 20.23 -8.39
CA SER A 458 -4.45 21.11 -8.22
C SER A 458 -3.14 20.31 -8.26
N ARG A 459 -2.01 21.01 -8.40
CA ARG A 459 -0.67 20.42 -8.35
C ARG A 459 0.05 20.87 -7.09
N ALA A 460 0.31 19.93 -6.19
CA ALA A 460 1.10 20.18 -4.97
C ALA A 460 2.62 20.26 -5.25
N ASP A 461 3.09 19.55 -6.28
CA ASP A 461 4.51 19.50 -6.68
C ASP A 461 4.63 19.62 -8.22
N THR A 462 5.37 20.62 -8.68
CA THR A 462 5.58 20.87 -10.12
C THR A 462 6.58 19.90 -10.75
N SER A 463 7.37 19.18 -9.95
CA SER A 463 8.31 18.15 -10.41
C SER A 463 7.65 16.79 -10.68
N LEU A 464 6.40 16.60 -10.25
CA LEU A 464 5.64 15.36 -10.40
C LEU A 464 4.51 15.53 -11.43
N PRO A 465 4.30 14.58 -12.35
CA PRO A 465 3.22 14.65 -13.35
C PRO A 465 1.88 14.21 -12.72
N ILE A 466 1.52 14.85 -11.60
CA ILE A 466 0.38 14.51 -10.75
C ILE A 466 -0.50 15.75 -10.60
N SER A 467 -1.81 15.53 -10.76
CA SER A 467 -2.85 16.47 -10.34
C SER A 467 -3.84 15.70 -9.47
N SER A 468 -4.26 16.31 -8.37
CA SER A 468 -5.12 15.68 -7.38
C SER A 468 -6.21 16.62 -6.90
N TYR A 469 -7.33 16.04 -6.49
CA TYR A 469 -8.39 16.71 -5.76
C TYR A 469 -8.85 15.81 -4.61
N SER A 470 -9.21 16.41 -3.47
CA SER A 470 -9.95 15.74 -2.42
C SER A 470 -10.94 16.70 -1.77
N GLY A 471 -12.19 16.26 -1.59
CA GLY A 471 -13.19 17.01 -0.83
C GLY A 471 -14.58 16.37 -0.92
N ILE A 472 -15.62 17.10 -0.54
CA ILE A 472 -16.92 16.52 -0.21
C ILE A 472 -17.90 16.70 -1.38
N LEU A 473 -18.52 15.61 -1.86
CA LEU A 473 -19.58 15.69 -2.86
C LEU A 473 -20.82 16.43 -2.28
N PRO A 474 -21.49 17.30 -3.05
CA PRO A 474 -22.67 18.02 -2.56
C PRO A 474 -23.82 17.08 -2.19
N SER A 475 -24.36 17.16 -0.96
CA SER A 475 -25.57 16.42 -0.52
C SER A 475 -26.88 17.05 -1.04
N THR A 476 -27.80 16.22 -1.54
CA THR A 476 -29.16 16.66 -1.96
C THR A 476 -30.24 16.51 -0.88
N THR A 477 -29.92 16.00 0.31
CA THR A 477 -30.92 15.74 1.35
C THR A 477 -30.56 16.39 2.68
N THR A 478 -31.38 17.30 3.18
CA THR A 478 -31.27 17.81 4.55
C THR A 478 -31.95 16.83 5.53
N GLY A 479 -31.19 15.98 6.24
CA GLY A 479 -31.78 15.08 7.26
C GLY A 479 -30.80 14.11 7.92
N SER A 480 -31.11 13.66 9.14
CA SER A 480 -30.27 12.79 9.99
C SER A 480 -30.40 11.29 9.70
N GLU A 481 -30.79 10.89 8.49
CA GLU A 481 -30.81 9.49 8.05
C GLU A 481 -29.73 9.32 6.97
N PRO A 482 -28.93 8.23 6.95
CA PRO A 482 -27.90 8.05 5.94
C PRO A 482 -28.55 8.06 4.55
N PRO A 483 -28.15 8.95 3.63
CA PRO A 483 -28.72 8.97 2.30
C PRO A 483 -28.33 7.70 1.55
N THR A 484 -29.30 7.16 0.82
CA THR A 484 -29.14 6.07 -0.16
C THR A 484 -29.20 6.62 -1.60
N SER A 485 -29.07 7.94 -1.79
CA SER A 485 -29.20 8.57 -3.11
C SER A 485 -27.89 8.53 -3.87
N LEU A 486 -27.93 7.89 -5.03
CA LEU A 486 -26.85 7.91 -6.02
C LEU A 486 -26.90 9.23 -6.79
N GLY A 487 -25.76 9.93 -6.86
CA GLY A 487 -25.55 11.06 -7.75
C GLY A 487 -24.93 10.61 -9.07
N VAL A 488 -25.18 11.36 -10.15
CA VAL A 488 -24.49 11.18 -11.43
C VAL A 488 -23.55 12.36 -11.61
N TYR A 489 -22.29 12.05 -11.87
CA TYR A 489 -21.22 13.02 -12.06
C TYR A 489 -20.48 12.73 -13.36
N GLU A 490 -19.74 13.70 -13.87
CA GLU A 490 -18.97 13.56 -15.11
C GLU A 490 -17.50 13.85 -14.83
N VAL A 491 -16.62 12.88 -15.10
CA VAL A 491 -15.17 13.08 -15.02
C VAL A 491 -14.67 13.65 -16.33
N VAL A 492 -13.86 14.70 -16.24
CA VAL A 492 -13.23 15.37 -17.38
C VAL A 492 -11.73 15.41 -17.17
N VAL A 493 -10.94 15.05 -18.19
CA VAL A 493 -9.48 15.20 -18.16
C VAL A 493 -9.09 16.33 -19.09
N VAL A 494 -8.71 17.45 -18.51
CA VAL A 494 -8.37 18.70 -19.18
C VAL A 494 -6.86 18.75 -19.39
N ARG A 495 -6.42 19.19 -20.56
CA ARG A 495 -5.03 19.53 -20.83
C ARG A 495 -4.91 21.02 -21.05
N GLN A 496 -4.06 21.65 -20.25
CA GLN A 496 -3.78 23.07 -20.33
C GLN A 496 -2.61 23.32 -21.30
N LEU A 497 -2.72 24.34 -22.16
CA LEU A 497 -1.78 24.61 -23.27
C LEU A 497 -1.04 25.94 -23.13
N ASP A 498 -1.51 26.86 -22.29
CA ASP A 498 -0.84 28.12 -22.03
C ASP A 498 0.42 27.90 -21.18
N GLY A 499 1.59 28.07 -21.80
CA GLY A 499 2.88 27.91 -21.12
C GLY A 499 3.34 26.46 -20.94
N TYR A 500 2.62 25.49 -21.49
CA TYR A 500 2.93 24.06 -21.40
C TYR A 500 3.16 23.43 -22.78
N ASP A 501 3.94 22.35 -22.81
CA ASP A 501 4.19 21.62 -24.05
C ASP A 501 2.93 20.89 -24.53
N PRO A 502 2.62 20.91 -25.84
CA PRO A 502 1.42 20.28 -26.39
C PRO A 502 1.58 18.76 -26.54
N VAL A 503 2.20 18.08 -25.58
CA VAL A 503 2.35 16.62 -25.55
C VAL A 503 1.01 15.91 -25.36
N LEU A 504 0.88 14.71 -25.93
CA LEU A 504 -0.30 13.85 -25.83
C LEU A 504 0.06 12.58 -25.02
N PRO A 505 0.27 12.71 -23.70
CA PRO A 505 0.81 11.62 -22.90
C PRO A 505 -0.22 10.50 -22.69
N ALA A 506 0.26 9.30 -22.36
CA ALA A 506 -0.59 8.35 -21.65
C ALA A 506 -0.98 8.94 -20.29
N PHE A 507 -2.12 8.58 -19.74
CA PHE A 507 -2.53 9.03 -18.41
C PHE A 507 -3.36 7.97 -17.70
N LYS A 508 -3.42 8.09 -16.37
CA LYS A 508 -4.22 7.23 -15.50
C LYS A 508 -4.82 8.11 -14.41
N TYR A 509 -6.09 7.94 -14.13
CA TYR A 509 -6.68 8.44 -12.89
C TYR A 509 -7.26 7.30 -12.07
N ILE A 510 -7.28 7.47 -10.75
CA ILE A 510 -7.95 6.56 -9.81
C ILE A 510 -8.82 7.36 -8.84
N PHE A 511 -9.67 6.65 -8.12
CA PHE A 511 -10.47 7.18 -7.02
C PHE A 511 -9.96 6.58 -5.70
N PRO A 512 -9.00 7.23 -5.00
CA PRO A 512 -8.43 6.70 -3.77
C PRO A 512 -9.38 6.97 -2.59
N ASN A 513 -10.59 6.44 -2.67
CA ASN A 513 -11.58 6.56 -1.60
C ASN A 513 -11.25 5.55 -0.50
N ASP A 514 -11.48 5.95 0.75
CA ASP A 514 -11.25 5.15 1.95
C ASP A 514 -12.24 3.98 2.13
N GLN A 515 -13.26 3.89 1.27
CA GLN A 515 -14.29 2.85 1.29
C GLN A 515 -14.67 2.39 -0.12
N ALA A 516 -14.62 1.06 -0.33
CA ALA A 516 -15.18 0.46 -1.53
C ALA A 516 -16.69 0.70 -1.63
N GLY A 517 -17.11 1.04 -2.84
CA GLY A 517 -18.49 1.35 -3.19
C GLY A 517 -18.80 2.84 -3.22
N THR A 518 -17.83 3.74 -3.07
CA THR A 518 -18.09 5.18 -3.29
C THR A 518 -18.44 5.41 -4.76
N VAL A 519 -17.69 4.78 -5.67
CA VAL A 519 -17.99 4.75 -7.11
C VAL A 519 -18.69 3.43 -7.46
N ARG A 520 -19.88 3.53 -8.06
CA ARG A 520 -20.78 2.38 -8.33
C ARG A 520 -20.90 2.02 -9.81
N ASP A 521 -20.57 2.94 -10.70
CA ASP A 521 -20.62 2.78 -12.14
C ASP A 521 -19.75 3.84 -12.82
N ILE A 522 -19.18 3.50 -13.98
CA ILE A 522 -18.55 4.44 -14.92
C ILE A 522 -18.99 4.07 -16.34
N GLN A 523 -19.22 5.07 -17.19
CA GLN A 523 -19.70 4.89 -18.57
C GLN A 523 -18.72 4.07 -19.41
N TYR A 524 -17.43 4.38 -19.32
CA TYR A 524 -16.36 3.72 -20.08
C TYR A 524 -15.67 2.64 -19.23
N TYR A 525 -16.44 1.64 -18.77
CA TYR A 525 -15.98 0.56 -17.89
C TYR A 525 -15.27 -0.61 -18.60
N GLN A 526 -15.20 -0.60 -19.94
CA GLN A 526 -14.66 -1.73 -20.72
C GLN A 526 -13.21 -1.48 -21.15
N ASN A 527 -12.38 -2.51 -21.05
CA ASN A 527 -11.03 -2.50 -21.61
C ASN A 527 -11.07 -2.44 -23.15
N THR A 528 -10.12 -1.71 -23.73
CA THR A 528 -9.89 -1.64 -25.19
C THR A 528 -8.39 -1.77 -25.48
N ASP A 529 -7.97 -1.74 -26.75
CA ASP A 529 -6.54 -1.72 -27.12
C ASP A 529 -5.78 -0.53 -26.53
N THR A 530 -6.47 0.55 -26.18
CA THR A 530 -5.86 1.79 -25.67
C THR A 530 -6.29 2.16 -24.26
N VAL A 531 -7.31 1.51 -23.71
CA VAL A 531 -7.93 1.82 -22.42
C VAL A 531 -7.84 0.63 -21.48
N THR A 532 -7.39 0.87 -20.25
CA THR A 532 -7.38 -0.11 -19.16
C THR A 532 -8.22 0.41 -18.00
N VAL A 533 -9.13 -0.42 -17.51
CA VAL A 533 -10.08 -0.12 -16.44
C VAL A 533 -9.91 -1.10 -15.28
N GLY A 534 -9.89 -0.57 -14.06
CA GLY A 534 -9.80 -1.34 -12.81
C GLY A 534 -8.54 -1.09 -11.99
N PRO A 535 -7.32 -1.17 -12.56
CA PRO A 535 -6.10 -1.19 -11.75
C PRO A 535 -5.90 0.05 -10.87
N THR A 536 -5.69 -0.16 -9.58
CA THR A 536 -5.49 0.90 -8.58
C THR A 536 -4.19 0.78 -7.79
N ILE A 537 -3.40 -0.28 -7.96
CA ILE A 537 -2.04 -0.37 -7.41
C ILE A 537 -1.10 0.58 -8.19
N PHE A 538 -0.25 1.33 -7.48
CA PHE A 538 0.81 2.20 -8.01
C PHE A 538 1.82 2.56 -6.91
N GLY A 539 2.80 3.44 -7.20
CA GLY A 539 3.77 3.92 -6.22
C GLY A 539 4.73 2.83 -5.75
N HIS A 540 5.17 2.89 -4.51
CA HIS A 540 6.16 1.97 -3.96
C HIS A 540 5.65 0.53 -3.79
N THR A 541 4.36 0.29 -3.54
CA THR A 541 3.81 -1.09 -3.49
C THR A 541 3.84 -1.79 -4.86
N ALA A 542 3.88 -1.00 -5.94
CA ALA A 542 4.07 -1.44 -7.32
C ALA A 542 5.53 -1.84 -7.67
N ASP A 543 6.49 -1.56 -6.78
CA ASP A 543 7.90 -1.89 -6.96
C ASP A 543 8.10 -3.42 -7.09
N ALA A 544 9.04 -3.84 -7.94
CA ALA A 544 9.32 -5.26 -8.17
C ALA A 544 9.91 -5.96 -6.94
N ASP A 545 10.64 -5.24 -6.09
CA ASP A 545 11.28 -5.82 -4.91
C ASP A 545 10.34 -5.91 -3.72
N VAL A 546 9.30 -5.09 -3.67
CA VAL A 546 8.25 -5.13 -2.61
C VAL A 546 7.37 -6.36 -2.75
N LEU A 547 7.11 -7.06 -1.65
CA LEU A 547 6.02 -8.02 -1.52
C LEU A 547 4.73 -7.24 -1.23
N SER A 548 3.94 -6.99 -2.26
CA SER A 548 2.65 -6.29 -2.17
C SER A 548 1.55 -7.26 -1.73
N VAL A 549 0.76 -6.88 -0.73
CA VAL A 549 -0.18 -7.78 -0.04
C VAL A 549 -1.62 -7.29 -0.15
N GLY A 550 -2.46 -8.06 -0.86
CA GLY A 550 -3.92 -7.91 -0.85
C GLY A 550 -4.56 -8.48 0.43
N ALA A 551 -5.84 -8.21 0.64
CA ALA A 551 -6.59 -8.61 1.85
C ALA A 551 -7.72 -9.60 1.55
N SER A 552 -8.01 -10.49 2.50
CA SER A 552 -9.14 -11.42 2.50
C SER A 552 -9.60 -11.62 3.94
N ASP A 553 -10.91 -11.57 4.21
CA ASP A 553 -11.43 -11.76 5.56
C ASP A 553 -10.97 -13.12 6.12
N TRP A 554 -10.46 -13.15 7.36
CA TRP A 554 -10.11 -14.41 8.02
C TRP A 554 -11.27 -15.42 8.11
N ARG A 555 -12.52 -14.96 7.95
CA ARG A 555 -13.75 -15.76 7.93
C ARG A 555 -14.17 -16.20 6.53
N ASP A 556 -13.68 -15.54 5.48
CA ASP A 556 -13.92 -15.88 4.07
C ASP A 556 -12.62 -15.88 3.26
N LEU A 557 -11.99 -17.05 3.22
CA LEU A 557 -10.70 -17.29 2.57
C LEU A 557 -10.82 -17.44 1.04
N VAL A 558 -12.03 -17.33 0.47
CA VAL A 558 -12.27 -17.65 -0.94
C VAL A 558 -11.94 -16.47 -1.85
N TYR A 559 -12.32 -15.27 -1.42
CA TYR A 559 -12.25 -14.06 -2.24
C TYR A 559 -11.32 -13.02 -1.63
N ASN A 560 -10.70 -12.25 -2.51
CA ASN A 560 -10.05 -11.01 -2.11
C ASN A 560 -11.12 -10.00 -1.66
N GLU A 561 -10.82 -9.21 -0.65
CA GLU A 561 -11.67 -8.12 -0.18
C GLU A 561 -11.92 -7.13 -1.30
N ALA A 562 -13.16 -6.62 -1.37
CA ALA A 562 -13.58 -5.82 -2.51
C ALA A 562 -12.86 -4.47 -2.61
N PHE A 563 -12.37 -3.94 -1.49
CA PHE A 563 -11.57 -2.72 -1.42
C PHE A 563 -10.11 -2.94 -1.81
N SER A 564 -9.60 -4.17 -1.71
CA SER A 564 -8.18 -4.45 -1.94
C SER A 564 -7.82 -4.07 -3.38
N SER A 565 -6.87 -3.15 -3.52
CA SER A 565 -6.45 -2.67 -4.84
C SER A 565 -5.94 -3.81 -5.72
N VAL A 566 -6.09 -3.58 -7.02
CA VAL A 566 -5.80 -4.57 -8.06
C VAL A 566 -4.80 -4.01 -9.07
N GLY A 567 -4.02 -4.90 -9.70
CA GLY A 567 -3.14 -4.60 -10.82
C GLY A 567 -3.83 -4.77 -12.18
N PRO A 568 -3.07 -4.75 -13.30
CA PRO A 568 -1.61 -4.64 -13.35
C PRO A 568 -1.11 -3.20 -13.20
N VAL A 569 0.19 -3.08 -12.98
CA VAL A 569 0.94 -1.82 -13.00
C VAL A 569 1.70 -1.69 -14.32
N SER A 570 1.82 -0.48 -14.87
CA SER A 570 2.55 -0.23 -16.12
C SER A 570 3.51 0.95 -15.99
N HIS A 571 4.82 0.68 -16.00
CA HIS A 571 5.86 1.71 -15.98
C HIS A 571 6.34 2.04 -17.39
N LEU A 572 6.56 3.32 -17.64
CA LEU A 572 6.98 3.88 -18.93
C LEU A 572 8.37 4.52 -18.85
N PHE A 573 8.87 4.81 -17.65
CA PHE A 573 10.20 5.38 -17.42
C PHE A 573 11.03 4.52 -16.47
N GLU A 574 12.34 4.68 -16.55
CA GLU A 574 13.28 4.13 -15.56
C GLU A 574 13.01 4.73 -14.16
N PRO A 575 13.42 4.05 -13.07
CA PRO A 575 13.30 4.58 -11.71
C PRO A 575 13.86 6.00 -11.56
N VAL A 576 13.33 6.78 -10.63
CA VAL A 576 13.80 8.13 -10.36
C VAL A 576 15.30 8.16 -10.06
N ARG A 577 15.99 9.18 -10.53
CA ARG A 577 17.45 9.29 -10.37
C ARG A 577 17.81 10.04 -9.10
N ALA A 578 18.76 9.50 -8.35
CA ALA A 578 19.30 10.13 -7.13
C ALA A 578 19.96 11.51 -7.37
N ASP A 579 20.34 11.83 -8.62
CA ASP A 579 20.90 13.14 -8.98
C ASP A 579 19.83 14.21 -9.31
N GLY A 580 18.54 13.84 -9.24
CA GLY A 580 17.42 14.73 -9.53
C GLY A 580 17.20 15.02 -11.00
N ALA A 581 17.94 14.40 -11.92
CA ALA A 581 17.67 14.54 -13.35
C ALA A 581 16.45 13.67 -13.76
N PRO A 582 15.73 14.04 -14.84
CA PRO A 582 14.67 13.21 -15.39
C PRO A 582 15.17 11.82 -15.82
N SER A 583 14.37 10.79 -15.55
CA SER A 583 14.65 9.42 -15.97
C SER A 583 14.37 9.21 -17.46
N ALA A 584 15.10 8.30 -18.09
CA ALA A 584 14.87 7.96 -19.49
C ALA A 584 13.57 7.16 -19.66
N ARG A 585 12.93 7.31 -20.83
CA ARG A 585 11.79 6.48 -21.22
C ARG A 585 12.27 5.05 -21.51
N LEU A 586 11.52 4.06 -21.03
CA LEU A 586 11.77 2.66 -21.33
C LEU A 586 11.51 2.37 -22.82
N ALA A 587 12.27 1.44 -23.38
CA ALA A 587 12.11 1.02 -24.79
C ALA A 587 10.72 0.41 -25.08
N ALA A 588 10.12 -0.21 -24.07
CA ALA A 588 8.75 -0.70 -24.06
C ALA A 588 8.16 -0.56 -22.64
N PRO A 589 6.83 -0.46 -22.49
CA PRO A 589 6.20 -0.48 -21.18
C PRO A 589 6.60 -1.71 -20.36
N LEU A 590 6.97 -1.51 -19.10
CA LEU A 590 7.21 -2.57 -18.13
C LEU A 590 5.92 -2.83 -17.35
N THR A 591 5.24 -3.93 -17.66
CA THR A 591 4.03 -4.35 -16.94
C THR A 591 4.39 -5.31 -15.82
N ARG A 592 3.85 -5.07 -14.62
CA ARG A 592 4.00 -5.94 -13.44
C ARG A 592 2.62 -6.39 -12.96
N SER A 593 2.48 -7.69 -12.69
CA SER A 593 1.31 -8.20 -11.99
C SER A 593 1.46 -7.90 -10.49
N LYS A 594 0.40 -7.34 -9.90
CA LYS A 594 0.29 -7.01 -8.47
C LYS A 594 -1.17 -7.19 -8.03
N PRO A 595 -1.47 -7.47 -6.74
CA PRO A 595 -0.52 -7.71 -5.64
C PRO A 595 0.30 -8.99 -5.86
N ASP A 596 1.32 -9.24 -5.04
CA ASP A 596 2.14 -10.46 -5.15
C ASP A 596 1.44 -11.68 -4.51
N ILE A 597 0.72 -11.44 -3.41
CA ILE A 597 -0.07 -12.42 -2.64
C ILE A 597 -1.27 -11.74 -1.98
N THR A 598 -2.19 -12.54 -1.45
CA THR A 598 -3.21 -12.09 -0.49
C THR A 598 -2.93 -12.68 0.89
N SER A 599 -3.13 -11.88 1.95
CA SER A 599 -3.11 -12.33 3.34
C SER A 599 -4.42 -11.97 4.04
N LEU A 600 -4.53 -12.30 5.33
CA LEU A 600 -5.80 -12.21 6.06
C LEU A 600 -5.92 -10.92 6.88
N ASP A 601 -7.08 -10.28 6.79
CA ASP A 601 -7.48 -9.14 7.61
C ASP A 601 -8.69 -9.50 8.50
N GLY A 602 -9.29 -8.49 9.13
CA GLY A 602 -10.51 -8.60 9.93
C GLY A 602 -10.33 -9.30 11.28
N ALA A 603 -9.09 -9.52 11.72
CA ALA A 603 -8.78 -10.22 12.95
C ALA A 603 -8.94 -9.33 14.19
N GLN A 604 -9.15 -9.94 15.36
CA GLN A 604 -9.39 -9.18 16.58
C GLN A 604 -8.15 -8.42 17.07
N THR A 605 -8.37 -7.19 17.54
CA THR A 605 -7.41 -6.39 18.32
C THR A 605 -7.97 -6.06 19.69
N SER A 606 -7.18 -5.44 20.56
CA SER A 606 -7.65 -4.96 21.86
C SER A 606 -8.37 -3.60 21.81
N PHE A 607 -8.22 -2.82 20.72
CA PHE A 607 -8.72 -1.43 20.68
C PHE A 607 -8.95 -0.80 19.30
N PHE A 608 -8.33 -1.30 18.23
CA PHE A 608 -8.22 -0.58 16.96
C PHE A 608 -9.46 -0.77 16.08
N GLU A 609 -9.93 0.34 15.49
CA GLU A 609 -11.20 0.56 14.77
C GLU A 609 -12.49 0.20 15.54
N PRO A 610 -13.56 1.03 15.46
CA PRO A 610 -14.79 0.77 16.20
C PRO A 610 -15.49 -0.53 15.72
N PRO A 611 -16.13 -1.27 16.64
CA PRO A 611 -16.65 -2.61 16.37
C PRO A 611 -17.75 -2.62 15.30
N VAL A 612 -17.56 -3.41 14.23
CA VAL A 612 -18.63 -3.76 13.29
C VAL A 612 -19.23 -5.13 13.66
N ALA A 613 -19.69 -5.31 14.90
CA ALA A 613 -20.48 -6.49 15.30
C ALA A 613 -21.12 -6.34 16.71
N PRO A 614 -22.25 -7.03 16.98
CA PRO A 614 -22.96 -6.99 18.27
C PRO A 614 -22.26 -7.71 19.44
N ASP A 615 -21.07 -8.28 19.24
CA ASP A 615 -20.31 -9.02 20.25
C ASP A 615 -19.42 -8.13 21.15
N GLY A 616 -19.15 -6.90 20.72
CA GLY A 616 -18.34 -5.92 21.46
C GLY A 616 -16.83 -6.10 21.31
N ASN A 617 -16.37 -6.88 20.33
CA ASN A 617 -14.95 -7.06 20.01
C ASN A 617 -14.47 -6.06 18.96
N TYR A 618 -13.18 -5.71 19.00
CA TYR A 618 -12.52 -4.83 18.05
C TYR A 618 -11.88 -5.66 16.95
N TYR A 619 -12.03 -5.24 15.69
CA TYR A 619 -11.55 -5.97 14.52
C TYR A 619 -10.82 -4.99 13.61
N PHE A 620 -9.64 -5.38 13.13
CA PHE A 620 -8.82 -4.56 12.25
C PHE A 620 -8.92 -5.09 10.82
N TYR A 621 -9.53 -4.32 9.93
CA TYR A 621 -9.72 -4.65 8.51
C TYR A 621 -8.74 -3.89 7.62
N GLY A 622 -8.71 -4.26 6.33
CA GLY A 622 -7.92 -3.57 5.33
C GLY A 622 -6.63 -4.31 4.97
N THR A 623 -6.00 -3.88 3.87
CA THR A 623 -4.66 -4.36 3.52
C THR A 623 -3.62 -4.01 4.59
N SER A 624 -3.88 -2.97 5.42
CA SER A 624 -3.10 -2.61 6.61
C SER A 624 -3.08 -3.68 7.69
N ALA A 625 -4.12 -4.52 7.78
CA ALA A 625 -4.16 -5.66 8.70
C ALA A 625 -3.62 -6.96 8.05
N ALA A 626 -3.75 -7.08 6.73
CA ALA A 626 -3.21 -8.22 5.97
C ALA A 626 -1.67 -8.20 5.84
N SER A 627 -1.09 -7.04 5.52
CA SER A 627 0.37 -6.90 5.34
C SER A 627 1.20 -7.27 6.59
N PRO A 628 0.85 -6.90 7.84
CA PRO A 628 1.62 -7.30 9.02
C PRO A 628 1.50 -8.81 9.30
N ASN A 629 0.38 -9.45 8.95
CA ASN A 629 0.27 -10.91 9.03
C ASN A 629 1.23 -11.60 8.04
N ALA A 630 1.37 -11.07 6.82
CA ALA A 630 2.37 -11.56 5.86
C ALA A 630 3.81 -11.34 6.35
N ALA A 631 4.11 -10.17 6.92
CA ALA A 631 5.42 -9.87 7.51
C ALA A 631 5.77 -10.81 8.67
N ALA A 632 4.78 -11.19 9.48
CA ALA A 632 4.97 -12.15 10.56
C ALA A 632 5.27 -13.56 10.05
N VAL A 633 4.61 -14.01 8.98
CA VAL A 633 4.95 -15.28 8.30
C VAL A 633 6.37 -15.23 7.75
N ALA A 634 6.80 -14.10 7.17
CA ALA A 634 8.18 -13.93 6.75
C ALA A 634 9.16 -14.02 7.93
N ALA A 635 8.82 -13.47 9.10
CA ALA A 635 9.65 -13.60 10.30
C ALA A 635 9.81 -15.06 10.75
N LEU A 636 8.74 -15.87 10.71
CA LEU A 636 8.83 -17.30 10.97
C LEU A 636 9.72 -18.01 9.94
N ALA A 637 9.61 -17.64 8.66
CA ALA A 637 10.40 -18.20 7.57
C ALA A 637 11.89 -17.88 7.68
N ILE A 638 12.24 -16.64 8.03
CA ILE A 638 13.63 -16.19 8.24
C ILE A 638 14.23 -16.89 9.46
N GLN A 639 13.48 -17.06 10.56
CA GLN A 639 13.96 -17.84 11.71
C GLN A 639 14.25 -19.30 11.33
N TYR A 640 13.37 -19.92 10.53
CA TYR A 640 13.54 -21.29 10.09
C TYR A 640 14.73 -21.47 9.13
N SER A 641 14.96 -20.47 8.28
CA SER A 641 15.94 -20.50 7.19
C SER A 641 16.80 -19.22 7.14
N PRO A 642 17.62 -18.95 8.17
CA PRO A 642 18.39 -17.70 8.27
C PRO A 642 19.46 -17.53 7.19
N GLN A 643 19.77 -18.60 6.44
CA GLN A 643 20.66 -18.58 5.30
C GLN A 643 19.98 -18.17 3.98
N SER A 644 18.64 -18.19 3.93
CA SER A 644 17.89 -17.81 2.74
C SER A 644 17.87 -16.29 2.62
N SER A 645 18.08 -15.79 1.40
CA SER A 645 17.93 -14.38 1.08
C SER A 645 16.46 -13.94 1.15
N ALA A 646 16.22 -12.63 1.31
CA ALA A 646 14.88 -12.04 1.25
C ALA A 646 14.12 -12.44 -0.03
N ALA A 647 14.80 -12.47 -1.18
CA ALA A 647 14.22 -12.90 -2.45
C ALA A 647 13.83 -14.39 -2.47
N GLU A 648 14.56 -15.26 -1.77
CA GLU A 648 14.20 -16.67 -1.62
C GLU A 648 12.99 -16.86 -0.70
N VAL A 649 12.90 -16.08 0.40
CA VAL A 649 11.73 -16.06 1.28
C VAL A 649 10.49 -15.55 0.53
N LYS A 650 10.59 -14.41 -0.16
CA LYS A 650 9.52 -13.86 -1.03
C LYS A 650 9.03 -14.91 -2.03
N ARG A 651 9.96 -15.59 -2.72
CA ARG A 651 9.64 -16.66 -3.68
C ARG A 651 8.95 -17.86 -3.03
N ALA A 652 9.36 -18.25 -1.83
CA ALA A 652 8.70 -19.33 -1.10
C ALA A 652 7.26 -18.94 -0.73
N MET A 653 7.03 -17.70 -0.28
CA MET A 653 5.70 -17.18 0.04
C MET A 653 4.77 -17.17 -1.19
N THR A 654 5.25 -16.67 -2.33
CA THR A 654 4.45 -16.61 -3.56
C THR A 654 4.22 -17.99 -4.18
N SER A 655 5.27 -18.81 -4.33
CA SER A 655 5.15 -20.11 -5.01
C SER A 655 4.36 -21.19 -4.24
N THR A 656 4.06 -20.94 -2.96
CA THR A 656 3.32 -21.87 -2.09
C THR A 656 1.96 -21.35 -1.66
N ALA A 657 1.56 -20.18 -2.15
CA ALA A 657 0.23 -19.62 -1.91
C ALA A 657 -0.88 -20.58 -2.37
N GLY A 658 -1.96 -20.60 -1.60
CA GLY A 658 -3.16 -21.41 -1.83
C GLY A 658 -4.10 -20.76 -2.86
N PRO A 659 -5.04 -21.53 -3.41
CA PRO A 659 -5.97 -21.03 -4.43
C PRO A 659 -6.95 -20.00 -3.85
N MET A 660 -7.40 -19.08 -4.70
CA MET A 660 -8.49 -18.12 -4.47
C MET A 660 -9.38 -18.01 -5.72
N GLU A 661 -10.55 -17.40 -5.58
CA GLU A 661 -11.47 -17.13 -6.68
C GLU A 661 -11.49 -15.65 -7.07
N ASN A 662 -11.52 -15.37 -8.37
CA ASN A 662 -11.49 -14.02 -8.91
C ASN A 662 -12.93 -13.54 -9.23
N PRO A 663 -13.45 -12.51 -8.54
CA PRO A 663 -14.78 -11.99 -8.81
C PRO A 663 -14.84 -11.01 -10.00
N TYR A 664 -13.69 -10.62 -10.58
CA TYR A 664 -13.56 -9.57 -11.59
C TYR A 664 -13.15 -10.14 -12.96
N PRO A 665 -14.10 -10.39 -13.89
CA PRO A 665 -13.79 -11.01 -15.18
C PRO A 665 -12.99 -10.10 -16.12
N ASN A 666 -12.88 -8.79 -15.83
CA ASN A 666 -12.06 -7.85 -16.61
C ASN A 666 -10.56 -7.89 -16.25
N LEU A 667 -10.19 -8.62 -15.19
CA LEU A 667 -8.82 -8.75 -14.70
C LEU A 667 -8.42 -10.23 -14.60
N SER A 668 -7.12 -10.50 -14.75
CA SER A 668 -6.58 -11.84 -14.50
C SER A 668 -6.43 -12.10 -13.00
N ASP A 669 -6.48 -13.37 -12.62
CA ASP A 669 -6.28 -13.85 -11.24
C ASP A 669 -5.06 -13.22 -10.54
N GLU A 670 -3.89 -13.22 -11.21
CA GLU A 670 -2.64 -12.65 -10.69
C GLU A 670 -2.72 -11.14 -10.42
N ASN A 671 -3.63 -10.44 -11.10
CA ASN A 671 -3.84 -9.00 -10.90
C ASN A 671 -4.86 -8.68 -9.82
N VAL A 672 -5.52 -9.69 -9.26
CA VAL A 672 -6.54 -9.52 -8.22
C VAL A 672 -6.01 -9.97 -6.87
N TYR A 673 -5.38 -11.16 -6.81
CA TYR A 673 -4.90 -11.75 -5.55
C TYR A 673 -3.45 -12.27 -5.63
N GLY A 674 -2.73 -11.92 -6.71
CA GLY A 674 -1.37 -12.39 -6.92
C GLY A 674 -1.28 -13.91 -7.06
N ALA A 675 -0.33 -14.51 -6.35
CA ALA A 675 -0.18 -15.96 -6.35
C ALA A 675 -1.28 -16.70 -5.55
N GLY A 676 -2.13 -15.98 -4.81
CA GLY A 676 -3.21 -16.52 -3.99
C GLY A 676 -3.00 -16.30 -2.48
N LEU A 677 -3.71 -17.09 -1.67
CA LEU A 677 -3.73 -16.93 -0.22
C LEU A 677 -2.44 -17.44 0.44
N LEU A 678 -1.76 -16.59 1.20
CA LEU A 678 -0.53 -16.94 1.91
C LEU A 678 -0.70 -18.17 2.82
N ASN A 679 0.27 -19.09 2.74
CA ASN A 679 0.32 -20.29 3.57
C ASN A 679 1.67 -20.41 4.30
N ALA A 680 1.67 -20.19 5.61
CA ALA A 680 2.88 -20.20 6.42
C ALA A 680 3.55 -21.58 6.47
N GLU A 681 2.78 -22.66 6.67
CA GLU A 681 3.35 -24.01 6.77
C GLU A 681 4.00 -24.43 5.45
N ALA A 682 3.35 -24.15 4.33
CA ALA A 682 3.87 -24.46 3.00
C ALA A 682 5.11 -23.61 2.66
N THR A 683 5.09 -22.32 3.02
CA THR A 683 6.22 -21.40 2.86
C THR A 683 7.47 -21.96 3.56
N LEU A 684 7.34 -22.30 4.85
CA LEU A 684 8.46 -22.82 5.62
C LEU A 684 8.92 -24.18 5.09
N ALA A 685 7.99 -25.05 4.68
CA ALA A 685 8.32 -26.36 4.10
C ALA A 685 9.12 -26.28 2.79
N ALA A 686 8.99 -25.18 2.03
CA ALA A 686 9.72 -24.95 0.78
C ALA A 686 11.14 -24.42 0.99
N LEU A 687 11.48 -23.96 2.19
CA LEU A 687 12.80 -23.40 2.52
C LEU A 687 13.73 -24.47 3.13
N PRO A 688 15.05 -24.32 2.96
CA PRO A 688 16.00 -25.20 3.64
C PRO A 688 16.06 -24.88 5.14
N ALA A 689 15.97 -25.89 6.00
CA ALA A 689 16.16 -25.70 7.45
C ALA A 689 17.53 -25.10 7.77
N ALA A 690 17.61 -24.33 8.87
CA ALA A 690 18.86 -23.81 9.41
C ALA A 690 19.93 -24.92 9.52
N PRO A 691 21.18 -24.67 9.11
CA PRO A 691 22.26 -25.64 9.26
C PRO A 691 22.41 -26.06 10.73
N ALA A 692 22.40 -27.37 11.00
CA ALA A 692 22.75 -27.85 12.33
C ALA A 692 24.16 -27.33 12.67
N PRO A 693 24.39 -26.81 13.90
CA PRO A 693 25.72 -26.38 14.29
C PRO A 693 26.69 -27.52 14.04
N ALA A 694 27.65 -27.30 13.15
CA ALA A 694 28.68 -28.28 12.87
C ALA A 694 29.48 -28.47 14.16
N PHE A 695 29.24 -29.57 14.87
CA PHE A 695 30.20 -30.05 15.83
C PHE A 695 31.43 -30.46 15.03
N THR A 696 32.36 -29.52 14.83
CA THR A 696 33.73 -29.89 14.49
C THR A 696 34.25 -30.60 15.73
N GLY A 697 34.05 -31.91 15.77
CA GLY A 697 34.86 -32.77 16.60
C GLY A 697 36.29 -32.65 16.09
N ASP A 698 37.01 -31.61 16.52
CA ASP A 698 38.37 -31.88 16.89
C ASP A 698 38.27 -33.01 17.94
N GLY A 699 39.04 -34.08 17.78
CA GLY A 699 39.00 -35.23 18.69
C GLY A 699 39.44 -34.92 20.12
N SER A 700 39.18 -33.70 20.61
CA SER A 700 39.45 -33.20 21.94
C SER A 700 38.34 -33.66 22.87
N THR A 701 38.63 -34.70 23.64
CA THR A 701 37.81 -35.18 24.76
C THR A 701 38.00 -34.33 26.04
N THR A 702 38.34 -33.04 25.90
CA THR A 702 38.66 -32.16 27.03
C THR A 702 37.91 -30.84 26.96
N LEU A 703 37.13 -30.55 28.01
CA LEU A 703 36.57 -29.22 28.28
C LEU A 703 37.71 -28.23 28.56
N ALA A 704 37.74 -27.14 27.80
CA ALA A 704 38.67 -26.01 27.97
C ALA A 704 38.30 -25.18 29.22
N ALA A 705 38.39 -25.78 30.41
CA ALA A 705 38.42 -25.05 31.68
C ALA A 705 38.94 -25.88 32.88
N THR A 706 39.03 -27.22 32.82
CA THR A 706 39.41 -28.01 34.00
C THR A 706 40.31 -29.22 33.74
N GLY A 707 40.60 -29.58 32.49
CA GLY A 707 41.56 -30.65 32.18
C GLY A 707 41.14 -32.07 32.62
N VAL A 708 39.85 -32.30 32.87
CA VAL A 708 39.33 -33.64 33.25
C VAL A 708 38.73 -34.33 32.01
N PRO A 709 39.06 -35.61 31.73
CA PRO A 709 38.49 -36.35 30.61
C PRO A 709 36.99 -36.63 30.79
N LEU A 710 36.24 -36.51 29.69
CA LEU A 710 34.77 -36.67 29.60
C LEU A 710 34.22 -38.01 30.15
N SER A 711 35.04 -39.07 30.23
CA SER A 711 34.63 -40.37 30.76
C SER A 711 34.29 -40.36 32.25
N ASP A 712 34.90 -39.45 33.02
CA ASP A 712 34.67 -39.35 34.47
C ASP A 712 33.50 -38.41 34.81
N ALA A 713 33.18 -37.45 33.94
CA ALA A 713 32.09 -36.50 34.14
C ALA A 713 30.69 -37.12 33.93
N LEU A 714 30.57 -38.04 32.96
CA LEU A 714 29.31 -38.75 32.68
C LEU A 714 28.92 -39.76 33.78
N SER A 715 29.91 -40.34 34.47
CA SER A 715 29.66 -41.25 35.60
C SER A 715 29.20 -40.52 36.87
N GLY A 716 29.60 -39.24 37.03
CA GLY A 716 29.20 -38.41 38.18
C GLY A 716 27.78 -37.84 38.07
N LEU A 717 27.34 -37.42 36.88
CA LEU A 717 26.00 -36.84 36.70
C LEU A 717 24.87 -37.88 36.78
N LEU A 718 25.13 -39.13 36.40
CA LEU A 718 24.14 -40.22 36.51
C LEU A 718 23.93 -40.73 37.95
N LEU A 719 24.87 -40.49 38.88
CA LEU A 719 24.70 -40.83 40.30
C LEU A 719 24.14 -39.69 41.17
N ALA A 720 24.27 -38.42 40.74
CA ALA A 720 23.70 -37.28 41.46
C ALA A 720 22.18 -37.13 41.26
N GLY A 721 21.62 -37.68 40.17
CA GLY A 721 20.18 -37.67 39.89
C GLY A 721 19.33 -38.64 40.72
N PHE A 722 19.93 -39.58 41.47
CA PHE A 722 19.20 -40.60 42.24
C PHE A 722 19.23 -40.43 43.76
N SER A 723 19.89 -39.40 44.31
CA SER A 723 20.09 -39.24 45.77
C SER A 723 19.43 -38.02 46.41
N LEU A 724 18.67 -37.21 45.67
CA LEU A 724 17.93 -36.05 46.20
C LEU A 724 16.44 -36.31 46.53
N GLY A 725 15.97 -37.56 46.45
CA GLY A 725 14.58 -37.95 46.74
C GLY A 725 14.29 -38.58 48.10
N ALA A 726 15.28 -38.77 48.99
CA ALA A 726 15.10 -39.54 50.24
C ALA A 726 15.51 -38.82 51.54
N GLY A 727 15.79 -37.52 51.51
CA GLY A 727 16.34 -36.77 52.66
C GLY A 727 15.34 -35.97 53.52
N ALA A 728 14.05 -35.94 53.19
CA ALA A 728 13.08 -35.02 53.82
C ALA A 728 12.24 -35.60 54.97
N VAL A 729 12.52 -36.83 55.46
CA VAL A 729 11.72 -37.46 56.54
C VAL A 729 12.62 -38.11 57.60
N ALA A 730 13.37 -37.32 58.38
CA ALA A 730 13.99 -37.80 59.64
C ALA A 730 14.58 -36.68 60.52
N LEU A 731 13.84 -35.62 60.84
CA LEU A 731 14.26 -34.72 61.94
C LEU A 731 13.09 -34.25 62.81
N VAL A 732 12.42 -35.24 63.39
CA VAL A 732 11.65 -35.08 64.63
C VAL A 732 12.13 -36.16 65.60
N VAL A 733 12.28 -35.79 66.87
CA VAL A 733 12.46 -36.63 68.08
C VAL A 733 13.88 -36.72 68.68
N ARG A 734 14.06 -35.93 69.76
CA ARG A 734 14.85 -36.18 71.01
C ARG A 734 16.39 -36.10 70.90
N ARG A 735 17.15 -35.62 71.89
CA ARG A 735 16.91 -35.29 73.32
C ARG A 735 18.09 -34.47 73.88
N ARG A 736 17.75 -33.35 74.54
CA ARG A 736 18.23 -32.80 75.85
C ARG A 736 19.53 -33.31 76.53
N ARG A 737 20.19 -32.30 77.16
CA ARG A 737 21.08 -32.26 78.37
C ARG A 737 22.57 -32.61 78.15
N SER A 738 23.57 -31.96 78.79
CA SER A 738 23.64 -30.99 79.91
C SER A 738 25.04 -30.35 79.99
N ALA A 739 25.16 -29.34 80.89
CA ALA A 739 26.35 -28.71 81.52
C ALA A 739 26.86 -27.43 80.83
N ARG A 740 26.97 -26.26 81.48
CA ARG A 740 26.82 -25.83 82.88
C ARG A 740 26.16 -24.46 82.91
#